data_AF-A0A178B456-F1
#
_entry.id   AF-A0A178B456-F1
#
_cell.length_a   1.000
_cell.length_b   1.000
_cell.length_c   1.000
_cell.angle_alpha   90.00
_cell.angle_beta   90.00
_cell.angle_gamma   90.00
#
_symmetry.space_group_name_H-M   'P 1'
#
loop_
_entity.id
_entity.type
_entity.pdbx_description
1 polymer ?
#
loop_
_entity_poly.entity_id
_entity_poly.type
_entity_poly.pdbx_seq_one_letter_code
_entity_poly.pdbx_strand_id
1 'polypeptide(L)'
;MVVDGLDRYQELKVIERFLPKRGSGQILITTRNRHLANNLIDWQRMRASIKMEYSGIPEAMELLKKYIGDDAVATDFESAKQLVLQIKCPELIHDVSRYMVVRSKTCKDMLKIFKERRYEAIERIRPDFAEYLISRALGVSLRDECEWSDELRLLILLCQFDHATGVHIRLIKVEFDSEDHPRVEEWLETLMACDFVWKKEASDMYLVNTTVHLATMTWLETHETSTHKLGRFNKMLSTLYRSYDRRKKKLDLEKRNDKQSRQPKSLEYIKASLMPHFNRFVEYARDAKIGDPFVFYFRAVQAVTLFSDVLLHENHHKDAIKVLEFTQQYFKLGDLWHPSQERHDGEDGKKKDGQTRRRQRNAYFQLNLALVKGYLFRPKGDAWLERLEKAQELVRRLQEEAASDDDTILWGGKTLRTWNLDIELVRVLWKSNDFEAAKVGLRNIGKINFRFIDREAVLPSHHDVPYSFKDKGELQILAIRAKREHSLLELAHGDKHEYNGRQTKARSCWRAAYDACCEAQIAVEQWSLTRNNISSEIREDKAKILFRLGGKKNLDMAENILQRVMHPANVETGMRVDGELVATEPRQRFGNMYRRKELERAYLFYAIRLKRRESADLKNIGDCLEKLVKATGENLGEYHELSTACIRLLVDAYKATDQEQKALGLEKTLSMTCQLEERSQWTRPLKRWRRESWGHVLGFIIFAAMFFWCIDLQVPSIMWNVLIACGYRRARFGQGKGSMALDR
;
A
#
# COMPACT_ATOMS: atom_id res chain seq x y z
N MET A 1 47.46 17.80 1.61
CA MET A 1 46.09 17.22 1.59
C MET A 1 46.20 15.71 1.81
N VAL A 2 45.35 15.13 2.65
CA VAL A 2 45.28 13.68 2.83
C VAL A 2 43.93 13.21 2.28
N VAL A 3 43.96 12.23 1.39
CA VAL A 3 42.77 11.56 0.85
C VAL A 3 42.81 10.13 1.37
N ASP A 4 41.98 9.84 2.37
CA ASP A 4 41.94 8.53 3.01
C ASP A 4 40.85 7.66 2.36
N GLY A 5 41.19 6.43 1.96
CA GLY A 5 40.23 5.40 1.55
C GLY A 5 39.66 5.53 0.14
N LEU A 6 40.47 5.93 -0.86
CA LEU A 6 40.02 6.01 -2.26
C LEU A 6 39.92 4.60 -2.87
N ASP A 7 38.75 3.97 -2.79
CA ASP A 7 38.58 2.55 -3.14
C ASP A 7 37.68 2.31 -4.35
N ARG A 8 36.93 3.32 -4.82
CA ARG A 8 36.00 3.21 -5.95
C ARG A 8 36.20 4.29 -7.03
N TYR A 9 35.94 3.93 -8.28
CA TYR A 9 36.00 4.86 -9.42
C TYR A 9 35.02 6.04 -9.31
N GLN A 10 33.89 5.89 -8.61
CA GLN A 10 32.94 6.99 -8.43
C GLN A 10 33.47 8.06 -7.47
N GLU A 11 34.16 7.66 -6.40
CA GLU A 11 34.81 8.56 -5.43
C GLU A 11 35.86 9.43 -6.12
N LEU A 12 36.59 8.84 -7.07
CA LEU A 12 37.55 9.51 -7.95
C LEU A 12 36.97 10.77 -8.60
N LYS A 13 35.81 10.62 -9.25
CA LYS A 13 35.16 11.69 -10.03
C LYS A 13 34.69 12.86 -9.16
N VAL A 14 34.41 12.57 -7.89
CA VAL A 14 33.99 13.58 -6.90
C VAL A 14 35.21 14.31 -6.36
N ILE A 15 36.24 13.57 -5.94
CA ILE A 15 37.43 14.11 -5.28
C ILE A 15 38.34 14.89 -6.23
N GLU A 16 38.40 14.51 -7.51
CA GLU A 16 39.25 15.15 -8.53
C GLU A 16 39.09 16.68 -8.58
N ARG A 17 37.87 17.19 -8.36
CA ARG A 17 37.55 18.62 -8.39
C ARG A 17 38.11 19.41 -7.20
N PHE A 18 38.44 18.71 -6.12
CA PHE A 18 38.93 19.28 -4.86
C PHE A 18 40.43 19.10 -4.68
N LEU A 19 41.10 18.37 -5.59
CA LEU A 19 42.55 18.22 -5.54
C LEU A 19 43.26 19.55 -5.86
N PRO A 20 44.36 19.87 -5.16
CA PRO A 20 45.10 21.10 -5.43
C PRO A 20 45.65 21.12 -6.86
N LYS A 21 45.69 22.32 -7.44
CA LYS A 21 46.21 22.55 -8.80
C LYS A 21 47.71 22.21 -8.88
N ARG A 22 48.17 21.87 -10.10
CA ARG A 22 49.56 21.44 -10.34
C ARG A 22 50.57 22.43 -9.75
N GLY A 23 51.51 21.92 -8.94
CA GLY A 23 52.62 22.70 -8.36
C GLY A 23 52.35 23.32 -6.98
N SER A 24 51.15 23.13 -6.41
CA SER A 24 50.79 23.66 -5.09
C SER A 24 50.53 22.54 -4.07
N GLY A 25 51.55 22.23 -3.26
CA GLY A 25 51.42 21.34 -2.10
C GLY A 25 51.60 19.84 -2.37
N GLN A 26 51.54 19.06 -1.28
CA GLN A 26 51.67 17.60 -1.28
C GLN A 26 50.32 16.92 -1.03
N ILE A 27 50.10 15.79 -1.70
CA ILE A 27 48.90 14.95 -1.54
C ILE A 27 49.34 13.56 -1.07
N LEU A 28 48.80 13.09 0.06
CA LEU A 28 48.91 11.71 0.50
C LEU A 28 47.59 11.01 0.21
N ILE A 29 47.61 9.90 -0.51
CA ILE A 29 46.41 9.11 -0.82
C ILE A 29 46.58 7.71 -0.23
N THR A 30 45.63 7.28 0.59
CA THR A 30 45.52 5.87 0.99
C THR A 30 44.45 5.20 0.12
N THR A 31 44.70 3.97 -0.31
CA THR A 31 43.81 3.23 -1.20
C THR A 31 44.07 1.73 -1.10
N ARG A 32 43.02 0.93 -1.19
CA ARG A 32 43.12 -0.53 -1.40
C ARG A 32 43.32 -0.87 -2.89
N ASN A 33 43.04 0.07 -3.79
CA ASN A 33 43.13 -0.09 -5.23
C ASN A 33 44.09 0.93 -5.85
N ARG A 34 45.37 0.54 -5.92
CA ARG A 34 46.46 1.36 -6.49
C ARG A 34 46.15 1.92 -7.89
N HIS A 35 45.34 1.24 -8.71
CA HIS A 35 44.99 1.71 -10.05
C HIS A 35 44.16 3.00 -10.03
N LEU A 36 43.36 3.24 -9.00
CA LEU A 36 42.57 4.46 -8.86
C LEU A 36 43.45 5.68 -8.62
N ALA A 37 44.40 5.57 -7.69
CA ALA A 37 45.38 6.63 -7.45
C ALA A 37 46.25 6.91 -8.69
N ASN A 38 46.53 5.88 -9.51
CA ASN A 38 47.26 6.05 -10.76
C ASN A 38 46.51 6.92 -11.78
N ASN A 39 45.17 6.86 -11.79
CA ASN A 39 44.30 7.56 -12.73
C ASN A 39 44.00 9.01 -12.34
N LEU A 40 44.24 9.44 -11.10
CA LEU A 40 43.92 10.79 -10.62
C LEU A 40 44.84 11.90 -11.15
N ILE A 41 46.05 11.58 -11.62
CA ILE A 41 47.07 12.61 -11.90
C ILE A 41 48.02 12.17 -13.05
N ASP A 42 48.26 13.01 -14.06
CA ASP A 42 49.31 12.76 -15.09
C ASP A 42 50.76 12.88 -14.55
N TRP A 43 50.98 12.84 -13.23
CA TRP A 43 52.27 13.09 -12.58
C TRP A 43 53.13 11.83 -12.47
N GLN A 44 53.34 11.13 -13.57
CA GLN A 44 54.08 9.87 -13.56
C GLN A 44 55.53 9.98 -13.03
N ARG A 45 56.13 11.18 -13.05
CA ARG A 45 57.55 11.40 -12.67
C ARG A 45 57.83 11.72 -11.18
N MET A 46 56.82 11.96 -10.33
CA MET A 46 57.01 12.35 -8.91
C MET A 46 56.22 11.49 -7.91
N ARG A 47 55.95 10.22 -8.25
CA ARG A 47 55.14 9.31 -7.42
C ARG A 47 56.01 8.38 -6.59
N ALA A 48 55.97 8.52 -5.27
CA ALA A 48 56.38 7.46 -4.35
C ALA A 48 55.12 6.67 -3.94
N SER A 49 55.11 5.36 -4.18
CA SER A 49 54.06 4.47 -3.68
C SER A 49 54.63 3.57 -2.60
N ILE A 50 54.08 3.65 -1.40
CA ILE A 50 54.44 2.75 -0.31
C ILE A 50 53.39 1.64 -0.30
N LYS A 51 53.81 0.40 -0.55
CA LYS A 51 52.95 -0.75 -0.32
C LYS A 51 53.01 -1.05 1.18
N MET A 52 51.87 -0.90 1.85
CA MET A 52 51.77 -1.33 3.25
C MET A 52 51.87 -2.85 3.30
N GLU A 53 52.87 -3.36 4.00
CA GLU A 53 53.04 -4.78 4.28
C GLU A 53 52.33 -5.15 5.58
N TYR A 54 52.03 -6.44 5.74
CA TYR A 54 51.49 -6.94 7.00
C TYR A 54 52.53 -6.79 8.10
N SER A 55 52.08 -6.49 9.32
CA SER A 55 52.94 -6.45 10.49
C SER A 55 53.64 -7.79 10.68
N GLY A 56 54.93 -7.74 11.03
CA GLY A 56 55.65 -8.93 11.45
C GLY A 56 55.02 -9.55 12.71
N ILE A 57 55.35 -10.82 12.96
CA ILE A 57 54.89 -11.52 14.16
C ILE A 57 55.29 -10.77 15.45
N PRO A 58 56.52 -10.25 15.59
CA PRO A 58 56.90 -9.51 16.79
C PRO A 58 56.01 -8.29 17.06
N GLU A 59 55.80 -7.44 16.06
CA GLU A 59 55.00 -6.22 16.18
C GLU A 59 53.52 -6.52 16.43
N ALA A 60 53.01 -7.57 15.78
CA ALA A 60 51.63 -8.00 15.94
C ALA A 60 51.38 -8.68 17.30
N MET A 61 52.38 -9.36 17.86
CA MET A 61 52.34 -9.89 19.22
C MET A 61 52.42 -8.79 20.28
N GLU A 62 53.27 -7.77 20.07
CA GLU A 62 53.27 -6.58 20.94
C GLU A 62 51.92 -5.87 20.93
N LEU A 63 51.29 -5.76 19.75
CA LEU A 63 49.97 -5.16 19.62
C LEU A 63 48.89 -5.98 20.36
N LEU A 64 48.92 -7.31 20.26
CA LEU A 64 48.01 -8.18 21.00
C LEU A 64 48.20 -8.03 22.52
N LYS A 65 49.46 -8.10 22.99
CA LYS A 65 49.83 -7.91 24.40
C LYS A 65 49.32 -6.59 24.96
N LYS A 66 49.43 -5.51 24.19
CA LYS A 66 48.91 -4.19 24.56
C LYS A 66 47.40 -4.20 24.86
N TYR A 67 46.62 -5.03 24.16
CA TYR A 67 45.16 -5.02 24.29
C TYR A 67 44.59 -6.06 25.26
N ILE A 68 45.22 -7.23 25.40
CA ILE A 68 44.72 -8.29 26.29
C ILE A 68 45.58 -8.53 27.54
N GLY A 69 46.71 -7.81 27.68
CA GLY A 69 47.66 -7.93 28.78
C GLY A 69 48.77 -8.96 28.51
N ASP A 70 49.96 -8.70 29.04
CA ASP A 70 51.13 -9.58 28.89
C ASP A 70 50.91 -10.96 29.52
N ASP A 71 50.25 -11.02 30.69
CA ASP A 71 50.00 -12.27 31.41
C ASP A 71 49.09 -13.23 30.63
N ALA A 72 48.09 -12.69 29.92
CA ALA A 72 47.17 -13.46 29.09
C ALA A 72 47.88 -14.07 27.87
N VAL A 73 48.85 -13.35 27.31
CA VAL A 73 49.67 -13.83 26.18
C VAL A 73 50.75 -14.81 26.67
N ALA A 74 51.35 -14.58 27.84
CA ALA A 74 52.37 -15.45 28.41
C ALA A 74 51.80 -16.82 28.81
N THR A 75 50.56 -16.85 29.31
CA THR A 75 49.86 -18.09 29.72
C THR A 75 49.54 -19.00 28.53
N ASP A 76 49.38 -18.47 27.32
CA ASP A 76 48.99 -19.22 26.12
C ASP A 76 49.70 -18.69 24.85
N PHE A 77 51.04 -18.65 24.92
CA PHE A 77 51.89 -18.03 23.91
C PHE A 77 51.74 -18.65 22.52
N GLU A 78 51.65 -19.99 22.43
CA GLU A 78 51.57 -20.68 21.14
C GLU A 78 50.22 -20.42 20.45
N SER A 79 49.12 -20.39 21.20
CA SER A 79 47.81 -20.00 20.64
C SER A 79 47.79 -18.53 20.26
N ALA A 80 48.38 -17.64 21.07
CA ALA A 80 48.49 -16.22 20.75
C ALA A 80 49.27 -15.99 19.44
N LYS A 81 50.41 -16.67 19.29
CA LYS A 81 51.23 -16.65 18.07
C LYS A 81 50.46 -17.17 16.85
N GLN A 82 49.77 -18.29 16.98
CA GLN A 82 48.94 -18.84 15.90
C GLN A 82 47.76 -17.92 15.54
N LEU A 83 47.14 -17.28 16.53
CA LEU A 83 46.03 -16.35 16.34
C LEU A 83 46.49 -15.13 15.55
N VAL A 84 47.61 -14.52 15.94
CA VAL A 84 48.23 -13.40 15.22
C VAL A 84 48.63 -13.78 13.78
N LEU A 85 49.18 -14.99 13.61
CA LEU A 85 49.50 -15.55 12.29
C LEU A 85 48.29 -15.77 11.39
N GLN A 86 47.10 -16.01 11.94
CA GLN A 86 45.86 -16.14 11.18
C GLN A 86 45.24 -14.79 10.83
N ILE A 87 45.35 -13.82 11.73
CA ILE A 87 44.70 -12.51 11.61
C ILE A 87 45.49 -11.55 10.70
N LYS A 88 46.82 -11.51 10.83
CA LYS A 88 47.79 -10.74 10.02
C LYS A 88 47.55 -9.23 9.85
N CYS A 89 46.47 -8.67 10.38
CA CYS A 89 46.05 -7.29 10.21
C CYS A 89 45.91 -6.59 11.58
N PRO A 90 46.58 -5.44 11.81
CA PRO A 90 46.52 -4.71 13.08
C PRO A 90 45.09 -4.38 13.56
N GLU A 91 44.22 -3.99 12.64
CA GLU A 91 42.83 -3.65 12.95
C GLU A 91 42.05 -4.87 13.45
N LEU A 92 42.23 -6.03 12.80
CA LEU A 92 41.61 -7.26 13.24
C LEU A 92 42.18 -7.79 14.55
N ILE A 93 43.48 -7.57 14.82
CA ILE A 93 44.09 -7.92 16.11
C ILE A 93 43.41 -7.12 17.23
N HIS A 94 43.23 -5.82 17.02
CA HIS A 94 42.51 -4.96 17.96
C HIS A 94 41.06 -5.41 18.17
N ASP A 95 40.32 -5.70 17.10
CA ASP A 95 38.90 -6.09 17.17
C ASP A 95 38.72 -7.45 17.87
N VAL A 96 39.56 -8.42 17.55
CA VAL A 96 39.60 -9.73 18.21
C VAL A 96 39.98 -9.59 19.68
N SER A 97 40.97 -8.75 20.00
CA SER A 97 41.40 -8.48 21.38
C SER A 97 40.27 -7.88 22.21
N ARG A 98 39.53 -6.91 21.64
CA ARG A 98 38.37 -6.31 22.29
C ARG A 98 37.28 -7.34 22.56
N TYR A 99 36.98 -8.19 21.57
CA TYR A 99 36.00 -9.27 21.74
C TYR A 99 36.43 -10.26 22.84
N MET A 100 37.73 -10.58 22.90
CA MET A 100 38.30 -11.44 23.94
C MET A 100 38.12 -10.85 25.33
N VAL A 101 38.40 -9.56 25.51
CA VAL A 101 38.22 -8.87 26.80
C VAL A 101 36.75 -8.82 27.21
N VAL A 102 35.87 -8.36 26.30
CA VAL A 102 34.43 -8.21 26.59
C VAL A 102 33.74 -9.53 26.89
N ARG A 103 34.14 -10.63 26.22
CA ARG A 103 33.51 -11.95 26.36
C ARG A 103 34.31 -12.93 27.20
N SER A 104 35.37 -12.44 27.86
CA SER A 104 36.30 -13.24 28.68
C SER A 104 36.77 -14.50 27.95
N LYS A 105 37.25 -14.35 26.71
CA LYS A 105 37.75 -15.43 25.85
C LYS A 105 39.28 -15.48 25.83
N THR A 106 39.81 -16.69 25.80
CA THR A 106 41.25 -16.95 25.67
C THR A 106 41.71 -16.98 24.20
N CYS A 107 43.02 -16.90 23.95
CA CYS A 107 43.60 -17.05 22.61
C CYS A 107 43.18 -18.38 21.96
N LYS A 108 43.18 -19.47 22.74
CA LYS A 108 42.71 -20.80 22.33
C LYS A 108 41.22 -20.83 21.95
N ASP A 109 40.36 -20.15 22.71
CA ASP A 109 38.93 -20.05 22.38
C ASP A 109 38.72 -19.32 21.05
N MET A 110 39.46 -18.23 20.83
CA MET A 110 39.38 -17.50 19.57
C MET A 110 39.87 -18.34 18.40
N LEU A 111 40.99 -19.04 18.54
CA LEU A 111 41.45 -19.97 17.49
C LEU A 111 40.40 -21.04 17.16
N LYS A 112 39.68 -21.55 18.16
CA LYS A 112 38.59 -22.50 17.94
C LYS A 112 37.44 -21.85 17.15
N ILE A 113 37.04 -20.63 17.50
CA ILE A 113 36.01 -19.86 16.76
C ILE A 113 36.44 -19.62 15.31
N PHE A 114 37.70 -19.25 15.08
CA PHE A 114 38.26 -19.06 13.73
C PHE A 114 38.27 -20.37 12.91
N LYS A 115 38.58 -21.51 13.55
CA LYS A 115 38.55 -22.84 12.92
C LYS A 115 37.13 -23.31 12.59
N GLU A 116 36.16 -23.04 13.47
CA GLU A 116 34.79 -23.56 13.34
C GLU A 116 33.87 -22.70 12.47
N ARG A 117 34.02 -21.36 12.48
CA ARG A 117 33.07 -20.43 11.85
C ARG A 117 33.68 -19.50 10.80
N ARG A 118 34.97 -19.65 10.48
CA ARG A 118 35.74 -18.77 9.55
C ARG A 118 35.59 -17.26 9.90
N TYR A 119 36.01 -16.39 8.97
CA TYR A 119 36.00 -14.92 9.08
C TYR A 119 34.61 -14.30 9.34
N GLU A 120 33.51 -15.03 9.12
CA GLU A 120 32.12 -14.55 9.29
C GLU A 120 31.81 -14.14 10.73
N ALA A 121 32.45 -14.79 11.72
CA ALA A 121 32.28 -14.41 13.13
C ALA A 121 32.92 -13.04 13.44
N ILE A 122 33.89 -12.58 12.65
CA ILE A 122 34.64 -11.33 12.84
C ILE A 122 34.13 -10.21 11.94
N GLU A 123 33.55 -10.52 10.79
CA GLU A 123 32.73 -9.53 10.06
C GLU A 123 31.59 -9.00 10.94
N ARG A 124 31.06 -9.83 11.85
CA ARG A 124 30.11 -9.37 12.89
C ARG A 124 30.75 -8.49 13.98
N ILE A 125 32.08 -8.51 14.14
CA ILE A 125 32.82 -7.73 15.15
C ILE A 125 33.18 -6.34 14.61
N ARG A 126 33.49 -6.22 13.31
CA ARG A 126 33.75 -4.92 12.69
C ARG A 126 32.49 -4.03 12.77
N PRO A 127 32.62 -2.76 13.19
CA PRO A 127 31.50 -1.83 13.09
C PRO A 127 31.13 -1.72 11.60
N ASP A 128 29.85 -1.92 11.31
CA ASP A 128 29.29 -1.57 10.00
C ASP A 128 29.64 -0.11 9.69
N PHE A 129 29.70 0.28 8.42
CA PHE A 129 29.94 1.66 8.03
C PHE A 129 28.99 2.64 8.76
N ALA A 130 27.74 2.24 8.98
CA ALA A 130 26.77 2.99 9.78
C ALA A 130 27.19 3.11 11.25
N GLU A 131 27.62 2.01 11.86
CA GLU A 131 28.10 1.97 13.24
C GLU A 131 29.34 2.84 13.42
N TYR A 132 30.29 2.76 12.48
CA TYR A 132 31.48 3.59 12.48
C TYR A 132 31.16 5.09 12.37
N LEU A 133 30.25 5.44 11.46
CA LEU A 133 29.83 6.82 11.24
C LEU A 133 29.10 7.40 12.46
N ILE A 134 28.15 6.65 13.01
CA ILE A 134 27.29 7.10 14.11
C ILE A 134 28.04 7.09 15.45
N SER A 135 28.74 6.01 15.78
CA SER A 135 29.44 5.89 17.08
C SER A 135 30.57 6.90 17.24
N ARG A 136 31.24 7.29 16.15
CA ARG A 136 32.28 8.33 16.21
C ARG A 136 31.74 9.73 16.38
N ALA A 137 30.57 10.03 15.82
CA ALA A 137 29.99 11.37 15.86
C ALA A 137 29.13 11.62 17.10
N LEU A 138 28.33 10.63 17.52
CA LEU A 138 27.40 10.77 18.64
C LEU A 138 27.87 10.05 19.92
N GLY A 139 28.97 9.28 19.86
CA GLY A 139 29.49 8.56 21.03
C GLY A 139 28.64 7.37 21.49
N VAL A 140 27.65 6.95 20.68
CA VAL A 140 26.70 5.87 21.01
C VAL A 140 26.68 4.76 19.95
N SER A 141 26.47 3.52 20.38
CA SER A 141 26.40 2.34 19.49
C SER A 141 25.00 2.14 18.93
N LEU A 142 24.86 1.74 17.65
CA LEU A 142 23.56 1.27 17.12
C LEU A 142 23.19 -0.10 17.69
N ARG A 143 24.15 -0.86 18.21
CA ARG A 143 23.92 -2.25 18.65
C ARG A 143 23.17 -2.35 19.97
N ASP A 144 23.29 -1.37 20.85
CA ASP A 144 22.64 -1.34 22.17
C ASP A 144 21.54 -0.28 22.24
N GLU A 145 20.31 -0.68 21.94
CA GLU A 145 19.13 0.21 21.90
C GLU A 145 18.85 0.90 23.26
N CYS A 146 19.24 0.26 24.37
CA CYS A 146 19.11 0.83 25.70
C CYS A 146 20.01 2.06 25.91
N GLU A 147 21.13 2.15 25.18
CA GLU A 147 22.11 3.24 25.28
C GLU A 147 21.92 4.32 24.22
N TRP A 148 20.89 4.21 23.36
CA TRP A 148 20.66 5.22 22.33
C TRP A 148 20.34 6.57 22.94
N SER A 149 21.11 7.58 22.53
CA SER A 149 20.79 8.97 22.84
C SER A 149 19.50 9.41 22.13
N ASP A 150 18.91 10.51 22.58
CA ASP A 150 17.68 11.02 21.96
C ASP A 150 17.91 11.57 20.55
N GLU A 151 19.10 12.09 20.27
CA GLU A 151 19.54 12.48 18.92
C GLU A 151 19.61 11.26 17.99
N LEU A 152 20.16 10.14 18.47
CA LEU A 152 20.21 8.91 17.68
C LEU A 152 18.79 8.36 17.44
N ARG A 153 17.94 8.35 18.46
CA ARG A 153 16.52 7.94 18.32
C ARG A 153 15.79 8.82 17.31
N LEU A 154 16.05 10.12 17.33
CA LEU A 154 15.49 11.08 16.36
C LEU A 154 16.03 10.83 14.96
N LEU A 155 17.33 10.63 14.77
CA LEU A 155 17.94 10.31 13.48
C LEU A 155 17.30 9.04 12.88
N ILE A 156 17.19 7.97 13.67
CA ILE A 156 16.58 6.72 13.22
C ILE A 156 15.12 6.94 12.83
N LEU A 157 14.36 7.71 13.62
CA LEU A 157 12.98 8.08 13.28
C LEU A 157 12.91 8.85 11.95
N LEU A 158 13.80 9.82 11.73
CA LEU A 158 13.87 10.59 10.48
C LEU A 158 14.19 9.71 9.28
N CYS A 159 15.07 8.71 9.43
CA CYS A 159 15.39 7.74 8.38
C CYS A 159 14.20 6.85 7.96
N GLN A 160 13.19 6.69 8.81
CA GLN A 160 11.98 5.93 8.43
C GLN A 160 11.09 6.71 7.44
N PHE A 161 11.17 8.04 7.45
CA PHE A 161 10.41 8.88 6.54
C PHE A 161 11.09 8.98 5.16
N ASP A 162 10.32 9.43 4.16
CA ASP A 162 10.86 9.70 2.83
C ASP A 162 11.97 10.77 2.84
N HIS A 163 13.20 10.35 2.54
CA HIS A 163 14.39 11.19 2.55
C HIS A 163 14.40 12.26 1.44
N ALA A 164 13.78 11.98 0.29
CA ALA A 164 13.79 12.89 -0.87
C ALA A 164 12.90 14.12 -0.63
N THR A 165 11.73 13.91 -0.03
CA THR A 165 10.80 15.00 0.33
C THR A 165 11.28 15.77 1.57
N GLY A 166 11.92 15.07 2.51
CA GLY A 166 12.26 15.61 3.82
C GLY A 166 11.07 15.63 4.78
N VAL A 167 11.35 15.84 6.06
CA VAL A 167 10.37 15.82 7.14
C VAL A 167 10.13 17.23 7.66
N HIS A 168 8.88 17.69 7.64
CA HIS A 168 8.52 18.98 8.24
C HIS A 168 8.64 18.90 9.76
N ILE A 169 9.21 19.92 10.41
CA ILE A 169 9.31 19.99 11.89
C ILE A 169 7.98 19.74 12.62
N ARG A 170 6.85 20.16 12.04
CA ARG A 170 5.51 19.94 12.60
C ARG A 170 5.13 18.46 12.64
N LEU A 171 5.67 17.63 11.75
CA LEU A 171 5.48 16.18 11.77
C LEU A 171 6.36 15.54 12.86
N ILE A 172 7.61 16.02 13.03
CA ILE A 172 8.54 15.55 14.07
C ILE A 172 7.97 15.82 15.47
N LYS A 173 7.60 17.08 15.75
CA LYS A 173 7.06 17.52 17.06
C LYS A 173 5.74 16.87 17.47
N VAL A 174 5.08 16.13 16.59
CA VAL A 174 3.84 15.39 16.93
C VAL A 174 4.14 14.10 17.71
N GLU A 175 5.38 13.61 17.63
CA GLU A 175 5.81 12.43 18.38
C GLU A 175 6.17 12.74 19.84
N PHE A 176 6.51 13.99 20.13
CA PHE A 176 7.00 14.44 21.42
C PHE A 176 5.96 15.32 22.13
N ASP A 177 6.00 15.30 23.47
CA ASP A 177 5.17 16.17 24.29
C ASP A 177 5.58 17.64 24.11
N SER A 178 4.63 18.57 24.36
CA SER A 178 4.85 20.00 24.09
C SER A 178 6.03 20.60 24.85
N GLU A 179 6.35 20.05 26.02
CA GLU A 179 7.48 20.46 26.85
C GLU A 179 8.83 20.07 26.23
N ASP A 180 8.88 19.01 25.43
CA ASP A 180 10.08 18.56 24.72
C ASP A 180 10.25 19.22 23.35
N HIS A 181 9.31 20.07 22.91
CA HIS A 181 9.41 20.73 21.58
C HIS A 181 10.66 21.60 21.40
N PRO A 182 11.16 22.33 22.43
CA PRO A 182 12.45 23.01 22.36
C PRO A 182 13.62 22.02 22.26
N ARG A 183 13.60 20.94 23.05
CA ARG A 183 14.64 19.89 23.03
C ARG A 183 14.76 19.19 21.69
N VAL A 184 13.64 18.98 21.00
CA VAL A 184 13.63 18.44 19.62
C VAL A 184 14.41 19.34 18.65
N GLU A 185 14.33 20.66 18.82
CA GLU A 185 15.14 21.60 18.02
C GLU A 185 16.62 21.51 18.37
N GLU A 186 16.95 21.42 19.66
CA GLU A 186 18.34 21.22 20.13
C GLU A 186 18.94 19.91 19.57
N TRP A 187 18.20 18.80 19.60
CA TRP A 187 18.65 17.54 19.02
C TRP A 187 18.86 17.63 17.51
N LEU A 188 18.00 18.37 16.79
CA LEU A 188 18.18 18.62 15.35
C LEU A 188 19.42 19.48 15.10
N GLU A 189 19.70 20.47 15.94
CA GLU A 189 20.92 21.29 15.85
C GLU A 189 22.17 20.45 16.09
N THR A 190 22.16 19.53 17.05
CA THR A 190 23.26 18.57 17.26
C THR A 190 23.46 17.68 16.03
N LEU A 191 22.39 17.10 15.48
CA LEU A 191 22.47 16.29 14.25
C LEU A 191 22.94 17.09 13.03
N MET A 192 22.60 18.39 12.96
CA MET A 192 23.11 19.30 11.94
C MET A 192 24.59 19.60 12.11
N ALA A 193 25.05 19.81 13.35
CA ALA A 193 26.48 20.01 13.65
C ALA A 193 27.33 18.78 13.31
N CYS A 194 26.72 17.58 13.31
CA CYS A 194 27.35 16.33 12.85
C CYS A 194 27.22 16.08 11.33
N ASP A 195 26.67 17.02 10.55
CA ASP A 195 26.37 16.86 9.10
C ASP A 195 25.43 15.67 8.78
N PHE A 196 24.67 15.18 9.77
CA PHE A 196 23.74 14.05 9.59
C PHE A 196 22.41 14.49 9.03
N VAL A 197 21.99 15.70 9.36
CA VAL A 197 20.74 16.31 8.90
C VAL A 197 21.06 17.71 8.38
N TRP A 198 20.33 18.17 7.38
CA TRP A 198 20.33 19.58 6.99
C TRP A 198 18.91 20.15 6.98
N LYS A 199 18.81 21.45 7.19
CA LYS A 199 17.56 22.21 7.00
C LYS A 199 17.54 22.76 5.58
N LYS A 200 16.47 22.49 4.83
CA LYS A 200 16.30 23.04 3.48
C LYS A 200 16.05 24.54 3.55
N GLU A 201 16.83 25.31 2.78
CA GLU A 201 16.81 26.78 2.80
C GLU A 201 15.39 27.37 2.76
N ALA A 202 15.15 28.38 3.60
CA ALA A 202 13.86 29.08 3.72
C ALA A 202 12.64 28.18 4.01
N SER A 203 12.84 26.96 4.53
CA SER A 203 11.76 26.03 4.85
C SER A 203 11.96 25.34 6.21
N ASP A 204 10.86 24.93 6.85
CA ASP A 204 10.88 24.13 8.09
C ASP A 204 10.99 22.62 7.81
N MET A 205 11.71 22.26 6.76
CA MET A 205 11.91 20.89 6.28
C MET A 205 13.33 20.45 6.59
N TYR A 206 13.45 19.29 7.23
CA TYR A 206 14.72 18.66 7.57
C TYR A 206 14.91 17.43 6.68
N LEU A 207 16.12 17.24 6.15
CA LEU A 207 16.46 16.04 5.38
C LEU A 207 17.68 15.39 6.01
N VAL A 208 17.66 14.07 6.04
CA VAL A 208 18.83 13.28 6.42
C VAL A 208 19.80 13.25 5.25
N ASN A 209 21.09 13.44 5.52
CA ASN A 209 22.14 13.26 4.53
C ASN A 209 22.01 11.88 3.87
N THR A 210 22.04 11.83 2.53
CA THR A 210 21.80 10.59 1.77
C THR A 210 22.72 9.44 2.19
N THR A 211 23.99 9.72 2.46
CA THR A 211 24.97 8.71 2.90
C THR A 211 24.60 8.18 4.29
N VAL A 212 24.22 9.07 5.20
CA VAL A 212 23.81 8.70 6.57
C VAL A 212 22.51 7.92 6.55
N HIS A 213 21.54 8.35 5.74
CA HIS A 213 20.28 7.65 5.54
C HIS A 213 20.51 6.24 5.00
N LEU A 214 21.29 6.09 3.91
CA LEU A 214 21.59 4.79 3.32
C LEU A 214 22.33 3.88 4.30
N ALA A 215 23.34 4.40 4.99
CA ALA A 215 24.09 3.63 5.98
C ALA A 215 23.17 3.15 7.11
N THR A 216 22.41 4.06 7.71
CA THR A 216 21.49 3.75 8.82
C THR A 216 20.43 2.75 8.39
N MET A 217 19.76 2.97 7.24
CA MET A 217 18.72 2.05 6.76
C MET A 217 19.28 0.67 6.39
N THR A 218 20.46 0.60 5.77
CA THR A 218 21.12 -0.69 5.47
C THR A 218 21.44 -1.45 6.76
N TRP A 219 21.91 -0.74 7.78
CA TRP A 219 22.18 -1.33 9.08
C TRP A 219 20.91 -1.90 9.71
N LEU A 220 19.82 -1.12 9.74
CA LEU A 220 18.53 -1.55 10.27
C LEU A 220 17.98 -2.75 9.49
N GLU A 221 18.10 -2.75 8.17
CA GLU A 221 17.67 -3.85 7.32
C GLU A 221 18.45 -5.15 7.59
N THR A 222 19.74 -5.05 7.90
CA THR A 222 20.61 -6.22 8.09
C THR A 222 20.56 -6.76 9.52
N HIS A 223 20.41 -5.89 10.52
CA HIS A 223 20.58 -6.26 11.94
C HIS A 223 19.27 -6.34 12.72
N GLU A 224 18.18 -5.71 12.26
CA GLU A 224 16.92 -5.75 13.00
C GLU A 224 16.06 -6.97 12.72
N THR A 225 15.40 -7.44 13.78
CA THR A 225 14.35 -8.45 13.70
C THR A 225 13.12 -7.93 12.95
N SER A 226 12.30 -8.85 12.46
CA SER A 226 11.05 -8.50 11.77
C SER A 226 10.12 -7.66 12.66
N THR A 227 10.03 -8.01 13.95
CA THR A 227 9.23 -7.32 14.97
C THR A 227 9.70 -5.89 15.23
N HIS A 228 11.02 -5.64 15.31
CA HIS A 228 11.54 -4.28 15.53
C HIS A 228 11.26 -3.37 14.33
N LYS A 229 11.45 -3.89 13.10
CA LYS A 229 11.09 -3.16 11.88
C LYS A 229 9.60 -2.78 11.87
N LEU A 230 8.73 -3.73 12.22
CA LEU A 230 7.29 -3.47 12.36
C LEU A 230 6.99 -2.45 13.46
N GLY A 231 7.73 -2.49 14.59
CA GLY A 231 7.66 -1.49 15.66
C GLY A 231 7.95 -0.07 15.17
N ARG A 232 8.98 0.09 14.33
CA ARG A 232 9.33 1.39 13.73
C ARG A 232 8.27 1.90 12.77
N PHE A 233 7.76 1.05 11.87
CA PHE A 233 6.66 1.42 11.00
C PHE A 233 5.38 1.74 11.77
N ASN A 234 5.08 1.01 12.85
CA ASN A 234 3.96 1.29 13.73
C ASN A 234 4.07 2.68 14.37
N LYS A 235 5.27 3.08 14.81
CA LYS A 235 5.54 4.43 15.31
C LYS A 235 5.36 5.48 14.22
N MET A 236 6.05 5.34 13.08
CA MET A 236 5.97 6.26 11.95
C MET A 236 4.52 6.50 11.48
N LEU A 237 3.76 5.41 11.26
CA LEU A 237 2.34 5.48 10.84
C LEU A 237 1.48 6.19 11.89
N SER A 238 1.73 5.92 13.18
CA SER A 238 1.04 6.61 14.27
C SER A 238 1.35 8.11 14.26
N THR A 239 2.61 8.52 14.01
CA THR A 239 3.00 9.93 13.89
C THR A 239 2.30 10.61 12.71
N LEU A 240 2.22 9.94 11.55
CA LEU A 240 1.48 10.44 10.38
C LEU A 240 0.01 10.69 10.70
N TYR A 241 -0.66 9.73 11.35
CA TYR A 241 -2.07 9.87 11.70
C TYR A 241 -2.32 10.98 12.73
N ARG A 242 -1.49 11.07 13.78
CA ARG A 242 -1.59 12.16 14.78
C ARG A 242 -1.43 13.53 14.12
N SER A 243 -0.50 13.65 13.16
CA SER A 243 -0.25 14.89 12.42
C SER A 243 -1.47 15.26 11.57
N TYR A 244 -2.06 14.29 10.87
CA TYR A 244 -3.31 14.48 10.14
C TYR A 244 -4.45 14.91 11.07
N ASP A 245 -4.69 14.20 12.17
CA ASP A 245 -5.81 14.47 13.09
C ASP A 245 -5.70 15.85 13.75
N ARG A 246 -4.49 16.26 14.19
CA ARG A 246 -4.23 17.59 14.75
C ARG A 246 -4.52 18.70 13.73
N ARG A 247 -4.05 18.55 12.49
CA ARG A 247 -4.28 19.53 11.42
C ARG A 247 -5.75 19.57 11.00
N LYS A 248 -6.43 18.42 10.93
CA LYS A 248 -7.87 18.33 10.64
C LYS A 248 -8.70 19.04 11.71
N LYS A 249 -8.46 18.78 13.00
CA LYS A 249 -9.16 19.45 14.11
C LYS A 249 -8.99 20.96 14.06
N LYS A 250 -7.79 21.44 13.75
CA LYS A 250 -7.52 22.87 13.57
C LYS A 250 -8.36 23.47 12.43
N LEU A 251 -8.41 22.81 11.27
CA LEU A 251 -9.25 23.24 10.15
C LEU A 251 -10.74 23.24 10.49
N ASP A 252 -11.21 22.22 11.23
CA ASP A 252 -12.61 22.12 11.65
C ASP A 252 -12.99 23.22 12.66
N LEU A 253 -12.07 23.64 13.53
CA LEU A 253 -12.23 24.78 14.44
C LEU A 253 -12.23 26.11 13.68
N GLU A 254 -11.31 26.31 12.74
CA GLU A 254 -11.25 27.50 11.89
C GLU A 254 -12.54 27.68 11.07
N LYS A 255 -13.13 26.59 10.58
CA LYS A 255 -14.42 26.63 9.87
C LYS A 255 -15.60 27.06 10.76
N ARG A 256 -15.54 26.81 12.07
CA ARG A 256 -16.60 27.16 13.03
C ARG A 256 -16.49 28.60 13.52
N ASN A 257 -15.29 29.17 13.52
CA ASN A 257 -14.94 30.43 14.19
C ASN A 257 -14.84 31.65 13.26
N ASP A 258 -15.64 31.72 12.19
CA ASP A 258 -15.95 32.96 11.43
C ASP A 258 -15.10 33.33 10.18
N LYS A 259 -15.79 33.96 9.20
CA LYS A 259 -15.34 34.88 8.11
C LYS A 259 -14.17 34.52 7.17
N GLN A 260 -14.55 33.95 6.02
CA GLN A 260 -14.19 34.30 4.62
C GLN A 260 -12.77 34.74 4.15
N SER A 261 -11.72 34.93 4.96
CA SER A 261 -10.55 35.69 4.48
C SER A 261 -9.29 34.90 4.07
N ARG A 262 -9.17 33.59 4.34
CA ARG A 262 -8.08 32.78 3.76
C ARG A 262 -8.58 31.36 3.49
N GLN A 263 -8.50 30.89 2.24
CA GLN A 263 -8.88 29.52 1.91
C GLN A 263 -8.09 28.56 2.83
N PRO A 264 -8.76 27.84 3.74
CA PRO A 264 -8.09 26.86 4.57
C PRO A 264 -7.44 25.83 3.66
N LYS A 265 -6.17 25.47 3.91
CA LYS A 265 -5.52 24.37 3.19
C LYS A 265 -6.45 23.16 3.25
N SER A 266 -6.85 22.64 2.09
CA SER A 266 -7.82 21.55 2.03
C SER A 266 -7.29 20.31 2.76
N LEU A 267 -8.20 19.47 3.27
CA LEU A 267 -7.82 18.19 3.88
C LEU A 267 -7.00 17.31 2.91
N GLU A 268 -7.22 17.48 1.61
CA GLU A 268 -6.48 16.81 0.54
C GLU A 268 -5.02 17.26 0.49
N TYR A 269 -4.74 18.56 0.64
CA TYR A 269 -3.37 19.04 0.72
C TYR A 269 -2.61 18.41 1.89
N ILE A 270 -3.26 18.24 3.05
CA ILE A 270 -2.64 17.56 4.19
C ILE A 270 -2.34 16.11 3.84
N LYS A 271 -3.30 15.38 3.26
CA LYS A 271 -3.09 13.98 2.84
C LYS A 271 -1.92 13.88 1.85
N ALA A 272 -1.93 14.70 0.80
CA ALA A 272 -0.89 14.73 -0.22
C ALA A 272 0.51 15.01 0.36
N SER A 273 0.61 15.90 1.36
CA SER A 273 1.89 16.19 2.03
C SER A 273 2.45 15.03 2.86
N LEU A 274 1.62 14.05 3.23
CA LEU A 274 2.00 12.90 4.07
C LEU A 274 2.14 11.61 3.26
N MET A 275 1.60 11.54 2.03
CA MET A 275 1.67 10.36 1.17
C MET A 275 3.09 9.87 0.86
N PRO A 276 4.09 10.73 0.56
CA PRO A 276 5.46 10.25 0.30
C PRO A 276 6.02 9.40 1.45
N HIS A 277 5.73 9.81 2.69
CA HIS A 277 6.14 9.08 3.88
C HIS A 277 5.39 7.75 4.05
N PHE A 278 4.10 7.72 3.74
CA PHE A 278 3.32 6.48 3.77
C PHE A 278 3.82 5.47 2.74
N ASN A 279 4.30 5.93 1.57
CA ASN A 279 4.83 5.06 0.52
C ASN A 279 6.02 4.21 0.96
N ARG A 280 6.80 4.65 1.97
CA ARG A 280 7.87 3.82 2.58
C ARG A 280 7.30 2.55 3.22
N PHE A 281 6.14 2.65 3.87
CA PHE A 281 5.45 1.46 4.41
C PHE A 281 4.84 0.61 3.29
N VAL A 282 4.38 1.23 2.19
CA VAL A 282 3.88 0.51 1.02
C VAL A 282 4.99 -0.35 0.40
N GLU A 283 6.18 0.21 0.21
CA GLU A 283 7.37 -0.49 -0.27
C GLU A 283 7.70 -1.69 0.62
N TYR A 284 7.76 -1.47 1.94
CA TYR A 284 7.99 -2.54 2.90
C TYR A 284 6.94 -3.65 2.84
N ALA A 285 5.65 -3.29 2.90
CA ALA A 285 4.54 -4.26 2.95
C ALA A 285 4.37 -5.07 1.65
N ARG A 286 4.91 -4.57 0.53
CA ARG A 286 4.88 -5.27 -0.76
C ARG A 286 5.68 -6.57 -0.68
N ASP A 287 6.87 -6.51 -0.09
CA ASP A 287 7.86 -7.59 -0.07
C ASP A 287 7.96 -8.29 1.28
N ALA A 288 7.43 -7.68 2.34
CA ALA A 288 7.43 -8.26 3.67
C ALA A 288 6.68 -9.61 3.70
N LYS A 289 7.36 -10.63 4.20
CA LYS A 289 6.74 -11.90 4.56
C LYS A 289 6.10 -11.76 5.94
N ILE A 290 5.02 -12.51 6.15
CA ILE A 290 4.42 -12.64 7.49
C ILE A 290 5.46 -13.32 8.37
N GLY A 291 5.87 -12.64 9.44
CA GLY A 291 6.92 -13.07 10.34
C GLY A 291 6.38 -13.31 11.75
N ASP A 292 7.14 -12.86 12.74
CA ASP A 292 6.87 -13.06 14.16
C ASP A 292 5.55 -12.40 14.61
N PRO A 293 4.92 -12.88 15.70
CA PRO A 293 3.73 -12.23 16.26
C PRO A 293 3.98 -10.76 16.58
N PHE A 294 3.16 -9.88 16.01
CA PHE A 294 3.21 -8.44 16.23
C PHE A 294 1.80 -7.85 16.18
N VAL A 295 1.56 -6.77 16.92
CA VAL A 295 0.26 -6.06 16.94
C VAL A 295 0.46 -4.58 16.69
N PHE A 296 -0.16 -4.05 15.62
CA PHE A 296 -0.15 -2.62 15.33
C PHE A 296 -0.92 -1.80 16.37
N TYR A 297 -0.54 -0.54 16.57
CA TYR A 297 -1.34 0.41 17.32
C TYR A 297 -2.56 0.84 16.50
N PHE A 298 -3.68 1.10 17.17
CA PHE A 298 -4.90 1.53 16.48
C PHE A 298 -4.68 2.82 15.65
N ARG A 299 -3.80 3.73 16.09
CA ARG A 299 -3.45 4.96 15.34
C ARG A 299 -2.71 4.64 14.04
N ALA A 300 -1.80 3.67 14.05
CA ALA A 300 -1.12 3.20 12.83
C ALA A 300 -2.14 2.59 11.85
N VAL A 301 -3.05 1.77 12.35
CA VAL A 301 -4.15 1.18 11.55
C VAL A 301 -5.05 2.27 10.96
N GLN A 302 -5.35 3.32 11.71
CA GLN A 302 -6.10 4.47 11.20
C GLN A 302 -5.33 5.22 10.10
N ALA A 303 -3.99 5.33 10.21
CA ALA A 303 -3.15 5.88 9.16
C ALA A 303 -3.24 5.03 7.88
N VAL A 304 -3.06 3.71 8.01
CA VAL A 304 -3.18 2.76 6.90
C VAL A 304 -4.54 2.88 6.22
N THR A 305 -5.62 2.85 7.00
CA THR A 305 -6.99 2.99 6.49
C THR A 305 -7.17 4.30 5.72
N LEU A 306 -6.63 5.41 6.24
CA LEU A 306 -6.76 6.74 5.66
C LEU A 306 -5.97 6.92 4.36
N PHE A 307 -4.73 6.41 4.30
CA PHE A 307 -3.84 6.60 3.15
C PHE A 307 -4.02 5.53 2.08
N SER A 308 -4.47 4.32 2.44
CA SER A 308 -4.92 3.34 1.44
C SER A 308 -6.14 3.83 0.65
N ASP A 309 -7.03 4.63 1.24
CA ASP A 309 -8.12 5.32 0.53
C ASP A 309 -7.56 6.29 -0.54
N VAL A 310 -6.45 6.97 -0.25
CA VAL A 310 -5.76 7.81 -1.24
C VAL A 310 -5.19 6.98 -2.37
N LEU A 311 -4.50 5.87 -2.06
CA LEU A 311 -3.97 4.95 -3.07
C LEU A 311 -5.07 4.38 -3.99
N LEU A 312 -6.24 4.04 -3.44
CA LEU A 312 -7.38 3.59 -4.24
C LEU A 312 -7.81 4.67 -5.25
N HIS A 313 -7.87 5.92 -4.83
CA HIS A 313 -8.20 7.04 -5.70
C HIS A 313 -7.11 7.36 -6.73
N GLU A 314 -5.83 7.17 -6.37
CA GLU A 314 -4.67 7.26 -7.26
C GLU A 314 -4.49 6.03 -8.18
N ASN A 315 -5.44 5.10 -8.17
CA ASN A 315 -5.44 3.90 -9.00
C ASN A 315 -4.39 2.83 -8.64
N HIS A 316 -3.68 3.01 -7.52
CA HIS A 316 -2.74 2.05 -6.93
C HIS A 316 -3.47 0.96 -6.13
N HIS A 317 -4.48 0.30 -6.73
CA HIS A 317 -5.36 -0.65 -6.03
C HIS A 317 -4.63 -1.86 -5.46
N LYS A 318 -3.62 -2.37 -6.19
CA LYS A 318 -2.86 -3.55 -5.76
C LYS A 318 -2.11 -3.26 -4.47
N ASP A 319 -1.44 -2.12 -4.42
CA ASP A 319 -0.70 -1.67 -3.25
C ASP A 319 -1.64 -1.37 -2.09
N ALA A 320 -2.76 -0.66 -2.33
CA ALA A 320 -3.77 -0.39 -1.31
C ALA A 320 -4.30 -1.68 -0.66
N ILE A 321 -4.71 -2.66 -1.48
CA ILE A 321 -5.22 -3.95 -0.98
C ILE A 321 -4.11 -4.69 -0.24
N LYS A 322 -2.90 -4.76 -0.79
CA LYS A 322 -1.76 -5.48 -0.18
C LYS A 322 -1.43 -4.95 1.21
N VAL A 323 -1.38 -3.62 1.37
CA VAL A 323 -1.08 -2.97 2.65
C VAL A 323 -2.22 -3.18 3.66
N LEU A 324 -3.47 -3.12 3.21
CA LEU A 324 -4.64 -3.41 4.06
C LEU A 324 -4.65 -4.87 4.53
N GLU A 325 -4.43 -5.84 3.63
CA GLU A 325 -4.31 -7.27 3.96
C GLU A 325 -3.15 -7.54 4.91
N PHE A 326 -1.98 -6.95 4.65
CA PHE A 326 -0.82 -7.05 5.52
C PHE A 326 -1.13 -6.53 6.92
N THR A 327 -1.75 -5.35 7.04
CA THR A 327 -2.10 -4.75 8.33
C THR A 327 -3.16 -5.58 9.07
N GLN A 328 -4.14 -6.14 8.36
CA GLN A 328 -5.19 -7.00 8.93
C GLN A 328 -4.60 -8.25 9.60
N GLN A 329 -3.52 -8.81 9.07
CA GLN A 329 -2.86 -9.99 9.63
C GLN A 329 -2.21 -9.72 10.99
N TYR A 330 -1.79 -8.49 11.25
CA TYR A 330 -1.17 -8.03 12.51
C TYR A 330 -2.10 -7.16 13.37
N PHE A 331 -3.41 -7.15 13.10
CA PHE A 331 -4.38 -6.40 13.89
C PHE A 331 -5.70 -7.18 14.01
N LYS A 332 -5.68 -8.25 14.80
CA LYS A 332 -6.83 -9.14 15.01
C LYS A 332 -7.56 -8.80 16.29
N LEU A 333 -8.89 -8.92 16.27
CA LEU A 333 -9.75 -8.61 17.42
C LEU A 333 -9.37 -9.39 18.69
N GLY A 334 -8.95 -10.66 18.57
CA GLY A 334 -8.51 -11.52 19.68
C GLY A 334 -7.15 -11.14 20.29
N ASP A 335 -6.29 -10.43 19.54
CA ASP A 335 -4.96 -10.02 20.00
C ASP A 335 -4.96 -8.61 20.62
N LEU A 336 -6.06 -7.86 20.48
CA LEU A 336 -6.25 -6.52 21.05
C LEU A 336 -6.39 -6.53 22.58
N TRP A 337 -6.43 -7.70 23.20
CA TRP A 337 -6.64 -7.91 24.63
C TRP A 337 -5.32 -8.08 25.41
N HIS A 338 -4.17 -7.79 24.79
CA HIS A 338 -2.87 -7.99 25.42
C HIS A 338 -2.51 -6.84 26.41
N PRO A 339 -2.22 -7.13 27.69
CA PRO A 339 -1.97 -6.12 28.74
C PRO A 339 -0.63 -5.37 28.59
N SER A 340 0.20 -5.68 27.60
CA SER A 340 1.49 -5.02 27.38
C SER A 340 1.38 -3.59 26.80
N GLN A 341 0.18 -3.12 26.44
CA GLN A 341 -0.07 -1.72 26.10
C GLN A 341 -0.42 -0.86 27.35
N GLU A 342 -0.53 -1.45 28.55
CA GLU A 342 -1.06 -0.81 29.77
C GLU A 342 0.01 -0.21 30.72
N ARG A 343 1.17 0.23 30.23
CA ARG A 343 2.25 0.75 31.12
C ARG A 343 2.24 2.25 31.41
N HIS A 344 1.14 3.00 31.23
CA HIS A 344 1.20 4.44 31.50
C HIS A 344 0.03 5.14 32.19
N ASP A 345 -0.99 4.46 32.71
CA ASP A 345 -2.05 5.16 33.44
C ASP A 345 -2.43 4.42 34.73
N GLY A 346 -2.22 5.07 35.87
CA GLY A 346 -2.61 4.59 37.20
C GLY A 346 -4.13 4.46 37.40
N GLU A 347 -4.54 4.22 38.64
CA GLU A 347 -5.83 3.67 39.12
C GLU A 347 -7.16 4.31 38.62
N ASP A 348 -7.13 5.33 37.76
CA ASP A 348 -8.25 5.75 36.89
C ASP A 348 -8.53 4.78 35.71
N GLY A 349 -7.74 3.70 35.59
CA GLY A 349 -7.66 2.78 34.44
C GLY A 349 -8.98 2.17 33.96
N LYS A 350 -9.89 1.72 34.85
CA LYS A 350 -11.08 0.95 34.43
C LYS A 350 -12.04 1.67 33.47
N LYS A 351 -12.15 3.01 33.54
CA LYS A 351 -12.96 3.81 32.58
C LYS A 351 -12.20 4.13 31.30
N LYS A 352 -10.87 4.31 31.37
CA LYS A 352 -9.99 4.52 30.21
C LYS A 352 -9.88 3.25 29.37
N ASP A 353 -9.91 2.07 29.99
CA ASP A 353 -9.82 0.76 29.33
C ASP A 353 -10.98 0.51 28.38
N GLY A 354 -12.21 0.83 28.82
CA GLY A 354 -13.40 0.73 27.97
C GLY A 354 -13.33 1.64 26.73
N GLN A 355 -12.85 2.88 26.90
CA GLN A 355 -12.74 3.82 25.77
C GLN A 355 -11.63 3.41 24.78
N THR A 356 -10.50 2.92 25.27
CA THR A 356 -9.39 2.44 24.43
C THR A 356 -9.79 1.19 23.66
N ARG A 357 -10.46 0.22 24.31
CA ARG A 357 -11.01 -0.98 23.66
C ARG A 357 -12.02 -0.61 22.56
N ARG A 358 -12.95 0.31 22.83
CA ARG A 358 -13.90 0.82 21.83
C ARG A 358 -13.17 1.45 20.63
N ARG A 359 -12.08 2.20 20.85
CA ARG A 359 -11.27 2.79 19.77
C ARG A 359 -10.54 1.74 18.94
N GLN A 360 -9.93 0.74 19.57
CA GLN A 360 -9.24 -0.34 18.88
C GLN A 360 -10.22 -1.19 18.05
N ARG A 361 -11.37 -1.56 18.63
CA ARG A 361 -12.44 -2.27 17.93
C ARG A 361 -12.96 -1.45 16.75
N ASN A 362 -13.19 -0.15 16.93
CA ASN A 362 -13.57 0.72 15.81
C ASN A 362 -12.50 0.74 14.70
N ALA A 363 -11.21 0.87 15.05
CA ALA A 363 -10.14 0.81 14.06
C ALA A 363 -10.10 -0.53 13.31
N TYR A 364 -10.34 -1.64 14.01
CA TYR A 364 -10.47 -2.97 13.41
C TYR A 364 -11.59 -3.00 12.37
N PHE A 365 -12.80 -2.56 12.73
CA PHE A 365 -13.92 -2.53 11.79
C PHE A 365 -13.66 -1.60 10.60
N GLN A 366 -13.06 -0.43 10.81
CA GLN A 366 -12.74 0.50 9.72
C GLN A 366 -11.67 -0.07 8.76
N LEU A 367 -10.65 -0.75 9.27
CA LEU A 367 -9.64 -1.42 8.46
C LEU A 367 -10.27 -2.47 7.53
N ASN A 368 -11.08 -3.36 8.11
CA ASN A 368 -11.73 -4.42 7.34
C ASN A 368 -12.75 -3.85 6.35
N LEU A 369 -13.47 -2.79 6.70
CA LEU A 369 -14.37 -2.10 5.78
C LEU A 369 -13.61 -1.43 4.62
N ALA A 370 -12.44 -0.84 4.88
CA ALA A 370 -11.59 -0.31 3.83
C ALA A 370 -11.06 -1.41 2.91
N LEU A 371 -10.77 -2.59 3.45
CA LEU A 371 -10.39 -3.76 2.66
C LEU A 371 -11.53 -4.25 1.75
N VAL A 372 -12.76 -4.33 2.27
CA VAL A 372 -13.98 -4.59 1.46
C VAL A 372 -14.08 -3.60 0.31
N LYS A 373 -13.96 -2.29 0.60
CA LYS A 373 -13.97 -1.25 -0.43
C LYS A 373 -12.85 -1.44 -1.45
N GLY A 374 -11.64 -1.76 -1.01
CA GLY A 374 -10.50 -2.03 -1.87
C GLY A 374 -10.78 -3.17 -2.86
N TYR A 375 -11.35 -4.27 -2.39
CA TYR A 375 -11.78 -5.38 -3.25
C TYR A 375 -12.83 -4.96 -4.28
N LEU A 376 -13.81 -4.14 -3.87
CA LEU A 376 -14.92 -3.66 -4.71
C LEU A 376 -14.55 -2.52 -5.68
N PHE A 377 -13.47 -1.78 -5.42
CA PHE A 377 -13.08 -0.59 -6.20
C PHE A 377 -12.15 -0.94 -7.38
N ARG A 378 -11.36 -2.01 -7.27
CA ARG A 378 -10.42 -2.43 -8.31
C ARG A 378 -11.15 -2.98 -9.56
N PRO A 379 -10.73 -2.62 -10.80
CA PRO A 379 -11.38 -3.03 -12.07
C PRO A 379 -11.71 -4.52 -12.19
N LYS A 380 -12.69 -4.86 -13.05
CA LYS A 380 -12.96 -6.29 -13.33
C LYS A 380 -11.78 -6.86 -14.11
N GLY A 381 -11.33 -8.03 -13.69
CA GLY A 381 -10.18 -8.73 -14.25
C GLY A 381 -10.20 -10.19 -13.80
N ASP A 382 -9.15 -10.96 -14.10
CA ASP A 382 -9.14 -12.41 -13.87
C ASP A 382 -9.45 -12.83 -12.42
N ALA A 383 -9.07 -12.01 -11.43
CA ALA A 383 -9.33 -12.24 -10.01
C ALA A 383 -10.54 -11.46 -9.46
N TRP A 384 -11.48 -10.99 -10.30
CA TRP A 384 -12.64 -10.22 -9.82
C TRP A 384 -13.59 -11.05 -8.94
N LEU A 385 -13.91 -12.28 -9.35
CA LEU A 385 -14.81 -13.16 -8.59
C LEU A 385 -14.22 -13.55 -7.24
N GLU A 386 -12.95 -13.96 -7.20
CA GLU A 386 -12.24 -14.28 -5.95
C GLU A 386 -12.25 -13.07 -4.98
N ARG A 387 -12.09 -11.84 -5.49
CA ARG A 387 -12.17 -10.63 -4.67
C ARG A 387 -13.56 -10.36 -4.13
N LEU A 388 -14.61 -10.61 -4.91
CA LEU A 388 -15.99 -10.49 -4.45
C LEU A 388 -16.30 -11.52 -3.35
N GLU A 389 -15.85 -12.76 -3.52
CA GLU A 389 -15.97 -13.81 -2.50
C GLU A 389 -15.24 -13.41 -1.20
N LYS A 390 -14.02 -12.91 -1.30
CA LYS A 390 -13.28 -12.37 -0.14
C LYS A 390 -14.02 -11.21 0.53
N ALA A 391 -14.57 -10.28 -0.24
CA ALA A 391 -15.34 -9.17 0.29
C ALA A 391 -16.61 -9.65 1.01
N GLN A 392 -17.33 -10.60 0.43
CA GLN A 392 -18.56 -11.16 1.01
C GLN A 392 -18.26 -11.90 2.32
N GLU A 393 -17.27 -12.79 2.32
CA GLU A 393 -16.88 -13.54 3.52
C GLU A 393 -16.37 -12.62 4.62
N LEU A 394 -15.63 -11.57 4.26
CA LEU A 394 -15.17 -10.58 5.22
C LEU A 394 -16.34 -9.81 5.85
N VAL A 395 -17.33 -9.38 5.08
CA VAL A 395 -18.52 -8.69 5.63
C VAL A 395 -19.32 -9.63 6.54
N ARG A 396 -19.50 -10.90 6.16
CA ARG A 396 -20.20 -11.89 6.98
C ARG A 396 -19.52 -12.10 8.33
N ARG A 397 -18.20 -12.27 8.33
CA ARG A 397 -17.40 -12.39 9.56
C ARG A 397 -17.55 -11.15 10.45
N LEU A 398 -17.49 -9.95 9.87
CA LEU A 398 -17.66 -8.71 10.63
C LEU A 398 -19.07 -8.58 11.21
N GLN A 399 -20.12 -9.09 10.53
CA GLN A 399 -21.48 -9.09 11.08
C GLN A 399 -21.59 -10.00 12.30
N GLU A 400 -20.99 -11.19 12.25
CA GLU A 400 -20.92 -12.12 13.39
C GLU A 400 -20.18 -11.48 14.58
N GLU A 401 -19.03 -10.86 14.31
CA GLU A 401 -18.25 -10.14 15.33
C GLU A 401 -18.91 -8.85 15.84
N ALA A 402 -19.85 -8.26 15.09
CA ALA A 402 -20.61 -7.09 15.52
C ALA A 402 -21.84 -7.47 16.36
N ALA A 403 -22.36 -8.69 16.22
CA ALA A 403 -23.52 -9.18 16.97
C ALA A 403 -23.19 -9.46 18.44
N SER A 404 -21.93 -9.74 18.76
CA SER A 404 -21.41 -9.99 20.11
C SER A 404 -20.95 -8.72 20.85
N ASP A 405 -21.40 -7.54 20.43
CA ASP A 405 -20.97 -6.25 21.01
C ASP A 405 -22.01 -5.75 22.03
N ASP A 406 -21.65 -5.74 23.32
CA ASP A 406 -22.56 -5.37 24.44
C ASP A 406 -22.85 -3.86 24.56
N ASP A 407 -22.23 -3.01 23.74
CA ASP A 407 -21.91 -1.66 24.20
C ASP A 407 -22.44 -0.51 23.33
N THR A 408 -23.62 -0.63 22.71
CA THR A 408 -24.11 0.42 21.77
C THR A 408 -25.62 0.72 21.78
N ILE A 409 -25.89 1.99 21.43
CA ILE A 409 -27.19 2.53 21.04
C ILE A 409 -27.74 1.71 19.86
N LEU A 410 -28.91 1.12 20.06
CA LEU A 410 -29.61 0.33 19.05
C LEU A 410 -30.61 1.22 18.30
N TRP A 411 -30.54 1.21 16.97
CA TRP A 411 -31.52 1.84 16.10
C TRP A 411 -32.24 0.77 15.30
N GLY A 412 -33.57 0.65 15.43
CA GLY A 412 -34.33 -0.43 14.78
C GLY A 412 -33.84 -1.83 15.16
N GLY A 413 -33.30 -2.00 16.38
CA GLY A 413 -32.76 -3.25 16.92
C GLY A 413 -31.33 -3.60 16.48
N LYS A 414 -30.60 -2.69 15.84
CA LYS A 414 -29.20 -2.90 15.39
C LYS A 414 -28.32 -1.70 15.69
N THR A 415 -27.02 -1.94 15.86
CA THR A 415 -26.03 -0.88 16.04
C THR A 415 -25.79 -0.12 14.73
N LEU A 416 -25.34 1.14 14.78
CA LEU A 416 -24.93 1.90 13.57
C LEU A 416 -23.86 1.16 12.74
N ARG A 417 -23.00 0.40 13.42
CA ARG A 417 -21.95 -0.41 12.77
C ARG A 417 -22.55 -1.57 11.99
N THR A 418 -23.50 -2.30 12.58
CA THR A 418 -24.21 -3.40 11.92
C THR A 418 -24.97 -2.88 10.70
N TRP A 419 -25.60 -1.70 10.79
CA TRP A 419 -26.25 -1.07 9.64
C TRP A 419 -25.27 -0.75 8.51
N ASN A 420 -24.09 -0.21 8.85
CA ASN A 420 -23.06 0.07 7.85
C ASN A 420 -22.55 -1.22 7.17
N LEU A 421 -22.43 -2.32 7.91
CA LEU A 421 -22.07 -3.63 7.35
C LEU A 421 -23.17 -4.19 6.44
N ASP A 422 -24.44 -4.06 6.82
CA ASP A 422 -25.57 -4.50 5.99
C ASP A 422 -25.61 -3.73 4.64
N ILE A 423 -25.36 -2.43 4.66
CA ILE A 423 -25.27 -1.60 3.45
C ILE A 423 -24.13 -2.08 2.54
N GLU A 424 -22.97 -2.40 3.10
CA GLU A 424 -21.82 -2.89 2.33
C GLU A 424 -22.05 -4.33 1.82
N LEU A 425 -22.76 -5.18 2.58
CA LEU A 425 -23.18 -6.51 2.10
C LEU A 425 -24.10 -6.39 0.89
N VAL A 426 -25.11 -5.51 0.93
CA VAL A 426 -25.97 -5.23 -0.23
C VAL A 426 -25.12 -4.82 -1.42
N ARG A 427 -24.11 -3.96 -1.22
CA ARG A 427 -23.19 -3.53 -2.27
C ARG A 427 -22.42 -4.68 -2.89
N VAL A 428 -21.88 -5.57 -2.07
CA VAL A 428 -21.16 -6.77 -2.53
C VAL A 428 -22.09 -7.65 -3.37
N LEU A 429 -23.30 -7.94 -2.87
CA LEU A 429 -24.28 -8.81 -3.52
C LEU A 429 -24.73 -8.29 -4.89
N TRP A 430 -25.05 -7.00 -5.00
CA TRP A 430 -25.47 -6.48 -6.31
C TRP A 430 -24.29 -6.39 -7.29
N LYS A 431 -23.06 -6.12 -6.80
CA LYS A 431 -21.85 -6.17 -7.63
C LYS A 431 -21.48 -7.59 -8.07
N SER A 432 -21.89 -8.62 -7.33
CA SER A 432 -21.74 -10.02 -7.72
C SER A 432 -22.88 -10.55 -8.62
N ASN A 433 -23.84 -9.69 -8.98
CA ASN A 433 -25.05 -10.01 -9.73
C ASN A 433 -26.08 -10.89 -8.98
N ASP A 434 -25.96 -11.02 -7.66
CA ASP A 434 -27.00 -11.63 -6.81
C ASP A 434 -28.05 -10.59 -6.41
N PHE A 435 -28.85 -10.19 -7.40
CA PHE A 435 -29.83 -9.12 -7.27
C PHE A 435 -30.96 -9.45 -6.30
N GLU A 436 -31.34 -10.72 -6.17
CA GLU A 436 -32.44 -11.11 -5.28
C GLU A 436 -32.00 -11.06 -3.81
N ALA A 437 -30.79 -11.58 -3.49
CA ALA A 437 -30.24 -11.42 -2.15
C ALA A 437 -30.02 -9.94 -1.80
N ALA A 438 -29.56 -9.12 -2.75
CA ALA A 438 -29.40 -7.68 -2.55
C ALA A 438 -30.73 -6.97 -2.25
N LYS A 439 -31.82 -7.32 -2.95
CA LYS A 439 -33.17 -6.77 -2.67
C LYS A 439 -33.67 -7.17 -1.29
N VAL A 440 -33.48 -8.43 -0.89
CA VAL A 440 -33.83 -8.90 0.46
C VAL A 440 -33.04 -8.12 1.51
N GLY A 441 -31.73 -7.93 1.30
CA GLY A 441 -30.87 -7.11 2.16
C GLY A 441 -31.36 -5.66 2.29
N LEU A 442 -31.70 -5.00 1.18
CA LEU A 442 -32.25 -3.63 1.21
C LEU A 442 -33.58 -3.52 1.95
N ARG A 443 -34.46 -4.51 1.81
CA ARG A 443 -35.72 -4.54 2.59
C ARG A 443 -35.44 -4.57 4.09
N ASN A 444 -34.44 -5.35 4.51
CA ASN A 444 -34.02 -5.41 5.92
C ASN A 444 -33.42 -4.08 6.41
N ILE A 445 -32.72 -3.34 5.54
CA ILE A 445 -32.21 -1.98 5.81
C ILE A 445 -33.34 -0.93 5.88
N GLY A 446 -34.56 -1.27 5.44
CA GLY A 446 -35.72 -0.38 5.45
C GLY A 446 -36.06 0.26 6.80
N LYS A 447 -35.56 -0.28 7.92
CA LYS A 447 -35.72 0.28 9.28
C LYS A 447 -34.95 1.59 9.52
N ILE A 448 -33.96 1.91 8.69
CA ILE A 448 -33.20 3.18 8.73
C ILE A 448 -33.47 4.07 7.51
N ASN A 449 -34.31 3.64 6.56
CA ASN A 449 -34.66 4.47 5.41
C ASN A 449 -35.56 5.64 5.85
N PHE A 450 -35.20 6.84 5.41
CA PHE A 450 -36.03 8.03 5.60
C PHE A 450 -37.24 8.00 4.66
N ARG A 451 -38.30 8.71 5.06
CA ARG A 451 -39.51 8.94 4.25
C ARG A 451 -39.69 10.44 4.06
N PHE A 452 -40.37 10.82 3.00
CA PHE A 452 -40.81 12.20 2.80
C PHE A 452 -42.19 12.39 3.43
N ILE A 453 -42.26 13.26 4.44
CA ILE A 453 -43.51 13.75 5.04
C ILE A 453 -43.50 15.26 4.80
N ASP A 454 -44.54 15.79 4.16
CA ASP A 454 -44.66 17.22 3.83
C ASP A 454 -43.42 17.83 3.15
N ARG A 455 -42.82 17.07 2.23
CA ARG A 455 -41.58 17.41 1.49
C ARG A 455 -40.30 17.45 2.34
N GLU A 456 -40.35 17.04 3.60
CA GLU A 456 -39.18 16.90 4.47
C GLU A 456 -38.73 15.44 4.58
N ALA A 457 -37.42 15.21 4.51
CA ALA A 457 -36.81 13.92 4.77
C ALA A 457 -36.79 13.65 6.28
N VAL A 458 -37.67 12.75 6.72
CA VAL A 458 -37.84 12.38 8.12
C VAL A 458 -37.32 10.96 8.34
N LEU A 459 -36.42 10.79 9.32
CA LEU A 459 -35.97 9.48 9.77
C LEU A 459 -37.11 8.76 10.51
N PRO A 460 -37.19 7.42 10.44
CA PRO A 460 -38.17 6.66 11.21
C PRO A 460 -38.03 6.96 12.71
N SER A 461 -39.13 7.27 13.38
CA SER A 461 -39.12 7.43 14.85
C SER A 461 -38.92 6.07 15.51
N HIS A 462 -37.83 5.92 16.27
CA HIS A 462 -37.64 4.83 17.21
C HIS A 462 -37.73 5.42 18.61
N HIS A 463 -38.82 5.11 19.31
CA HIS A 463 -39.28 5.87 20.48
C HIS A 463 -38.53 5.57 21.79
N ASP A 464 -37.58 4.63 21.80
CA ASP A 464 -37.14 4.02 23.07
C ASP A 464 -35.64 4.17 23.42
N VAL A 465 -34.85 4.98 22.69
CA VAL A 465 -33.41 5.12 23.01
C VAL A 465 -32.96 6.58 22.99
N PRO A 466 -32.42 7.13 24.10
CA PRO A 466 -31.79 8.45 24.07
C PRO A 466 -30.54 8.40 23.19
N TYR A 467 -30.48 9.24 22.16
CA TYR A 467 -29.35 9.33 21.23
C TYR A 467 -28.79 10.76 21.17
N SER A 468 -27.49 10.90 20.92
CA SER A 468 -26.87 12.21 20.77
C SER A 468 -27.11 12.81 19.39
N PHE A 469 -26.97 14.14 19.25
CA PHE A 469 -27.01 14.82 17.95
C PHE A 469 -25.99 14.22 16.95
N LYS A 470 -24.84 13.75 17.45
CA LYS A 470 -23.82 13.11 16.64
C LYS A 470 -24.29 11.78 16.07
N ASP A 471 -24.95 10.95 16.88
CA ASP A 471 -25.51 9.66 16.46
C ASP A 471 -26.60 9.85 15.40
N LYS A 472 -27.44 10.89 15.57
CA LYS A 472 -28.43 11.30 14.56
C LYS A 472 -27.78 11.65 13.22
N GLY A 473 -26.69 12.41 13.24
CA GLY A 473 -25.95 12.77 12.02
C GLY A 473 -25.30 11.56 11.34
N GLU A 474 -24.76 10.61 12.10
CA GLU A 474 -24.21 9.36 11.55
C GLU A 474 -25.31 8.48 10.92
N LEU A 475 -26.46 8.38 11.58
CA LEU A 475 -27.61 7.67 11.06
C LEU A 475 -28.16 8.30 9.78
N GLN A 476 -28.29 9.62 9.72
CA GLN A 476 -28.68 10.35 8.51
C GLN A 476 -27.76 10.00 7.33
N ILE A 477 -26.44 9.95 7.57
CA ILE A 477 -25.47 9.54 6.54
C ILE A 477 -25.69 8.08 6.11
N LEU A 478 -25.95 7.16 7.04
CA LEU A 478 -26.25 5.76 6.71
C LEU A 478 -27.54 5.63 5.90
N ALA A 479 -28.59 6.37 6.26
CA ALA A 479 -29.86 6.38 5.55
C ALA A 479 -29.72 6.88 4.10
N ILE A 480 -28.95 7.97 3.89
CA ILE A 480 -28.59 8.46 2.55
C ILE A 480 -27.80 7.40 1.77
N ARG A 481 -26.82 6.74 2.41
CA ARG A 481 -26.04 5.67 1.76
C ARG A 481 -26.91 4.48 1.37
N ALA A 482 -27.81 4.04 2.23
CA ALA A 482 -28.75 2.97 1.94
C ALA A 482 -29.63 3.32 0.73
N LYS A 483 -30.15 4.55 0.67
CA LYS A 483 -30.95 5.03 -0.45
C LYS A 483 -30.14 5.15 -1.76
N ARG A 484 -28.88 5.57 -1.67
CA ARG A 484 -27.96 5.56 -2.80
C ARG A 484 -27.67 4.14 -3.30
N GLU A 485 -27.44 3.17 -2.41
CA GLU A 485 -27.26 1.76 -2.80
C GLU A 485 -28.53 1.18 -3.45
N HIS A 486 -29.71 1.57 -2.99
CA HIS A 486 -30.97 1.22 -3.67
C HIS A 486 -31.00 1.76 -5.12
N SER A 487 -30.60 3.02 -5.33
CA SER A 487 -30.49 3.58 -6.67
C SER A 487 -29.49 2.81 -7.55
N LEU A 488 -28.31 2.47 -7.03
CA LEU A 488 -27.29 1.71 -7.76
C LEU A 488 -27.72 0.27 -8.08
N LEU A 489 -28.42 -0.39 -7.16
CA LEU A 489 -29.01 -1.71 -7.39
C LEU A 489 -30.01 -1.68 -8.55
N GLU A 490 -30.95 -0.75 -8.53
CA GLU A 490 -31.97 -0.61 -9.56
C GLU A 490 -31.37 -0.24 -10.93
N LEU A 491 -30.31 0.59 -10.93
CA LEU A 491 -29.53 0.87 -12.13
C LEU A 491 -28.92 -0.42 -12.72
N ALA A 492 -28.24 -1.22 -11.89
CA ALA A 492 -27.62 -2.47 -12.31
C ALA A 492 -28.64 -3.54 -12.74
N HIS A 493 -29.78 -3.60 -12.07
CA HIS A 493 -30.90 -4.49 -12.43
C HIS A 493 -31.52 -4.10 -13.77
N GLY A 494 -31.63 -2.78 -14.03
CA GLY A 494 -32.02 -2.24 -15.32
C GLY A 494 -31.05 -2.62 -16.44
N ASP A 495 -29.73 -2.48 -16.21
CA ASP A 495 -28.69 -2.87 -17.16
C ASP A 495 -28.74 -4.39 -17.46
N LYS A 496 -29.02 -5.24 -16.45
CA LYS A 496 -29.28 -6.68 -16.67
C LYS A 496 -30.50 -6.92 -17.55
N HIS A 497 -31.60 -6.18 -17.35
CA HIS A 497 -32.79 -6.33 -18.18
C HIS A 497 -32.61 -5.85 -19.61
N GLU A 498 -31.86 -4.76 -19.81
CA GLU A 498 -31.47 -4.28 -21.15
C GLU A 498 -30.66 -5.35 -21.88
N TYR A 499 -29.64 -5.92 -21.24
CA TYR A 499 -28.83 -7.01 -21.81
C TYR A 499 -29.67 -8.22 -22.24
N ASN A 500 -30.73 -8.54 -21.48
CA ASN A 500 -31.65 -9.64 -21.78
C ASN A 500 -32.79 -9.25 -22.75
N GLY A 501 -32.71 -8.09 -23.42
CA GLY A 501 -33.71 -7.62 -24.38
C GLY A 501 -35.05 -7.16 -23.77
N ARG A 502 -35.13 -6.97 -22.44
CA ARG A 502 -36.38 -6.62 -21.72
C ARG A 502 -36.47 -5.11 -21.47
N GLN A 503 -36.61 -4.32 -22.53
CA GLN A 503 -36.50 -2.85 -22.48
C GLN A 503 -37.51 -2.17 -21.53
N THR A 504 -38.76 -2.63 -21.49
CA THR A 504 -39.79 -2.05 -20.60
C THR A 504 -39.43 -2.23 -19.13
N LYS A 505 -38.91 -3.41 -18.77
CA LYS A 505 -38.45 -3.70 -17.40
C LYS A 505 -37.19 -2.91 -17.07
N ALA A 506 -36.26 -2.77 -18.02
CA ALA A 506 -35.06 -1.96 -17.86
C ALA A 506 -35.41 -0.50 -17.53
N ARG A 507 -36.30 0.12 -18.33
CA ARG A 507 -36.78 1.48 -18.08
C ARG A 507 -37.49 1.64 -16.74
N SER A 508 -38.28 0.65 -16.32
CA SER A 508 -38.92 0.68 -15.01
C SER A 508 -37.89 0.72 -13.86
N CYS A 509 -36.84 -0.10 -13.94
CA CYS A 509 -35.78 -0.11 -12.94
C CYS A 509 -34.99 1.20 -12.96
N TRP A 510 -34.64 1.72 -14.14
CA TRP A 510 -33.93 3.01 -14.22
C TRP A 510 -34.75 4.20 -13.70
N ARG A 511 -36.08 4.17 -13.83
CA ARG A 511 -36.94 5.18 -13.19
C ARG A 511 -36.92 5.05 -11.67
N ALA A 512 -37.04 3.83 -11.13
CA ALA A 512 -36.91 3.59 -9.70
C ALA A 512 -35.53 4.03 -9.17
N ALA A 513 -34.46 3.79 -9.95
CA ALA A 513 -33.12 4.26 -9.64
C ALA A 513 -33.04 5.79 -9.59
N TYR A 514 -33.69 6.48 -10.52
CA TYR A 514 -33.75 7.94 -10.59
C TYR A 514 -34.49 8.53 -9.39
N ASP A 515 -35.66 7.98 -9.04
CA ASP A 515 -36.46 8.43 -7.92
C ASP A 515 -35.68 8.27 -6.60
N ALA A 516 -35.08 7.09 -6.39
CA ALA A 516 -34.25 6.84 -5.22
C ALA A 516 -33.03 7.80 -5.13
N CYS A 517 -32.40 8.11 -6.27
CA CYS A 517 -31.29 9.05 -6.34
C CYS A 517 -31.72 10.50 -6.02
N CYS A 518 -32.88 10.93 -6.53
CA CYS A 518 -33.44 12.24 -6.23
C CYS A 518 -33.78 12.39 -4.75
N GLU A 519 -34.40 11.37 -4.16
CA GLU A 519 -34.68 11.33 -2.73
C GLU A 519 -33.40 11.44 -1.88
N ALA A 520 -32.34 10.71 -2.24
CA ALA A 520 -31.05 10.80 -1.57
C ALA A 520 -30.42 12.21 -1.70
N GLN A 521 -30.55 12.84 -2.87
CA GLN A 521 -30.05 14.19 -3.10
C GLN A 521 -30.79 15.23 -2.23
N ILE A 522 -32.12 15.17 -2.17
CA ILE A 522 -32.93 16.09 -1.37
C ILE A 522 -32.58 15.95 0.12
N ALA A 523 -32.42 14.72 0.62
CA ALA A 523 -32.04 14.49 2.02
C ALA A 523 -30.66 15.06 2.36
N VAL A 524 -29.68 14.96 1.45
CA VAL A 524 -28.35 15.58 1.62
C VAL A 524 -28.46 17.10 1.74
N GLU A 525 -29.28 17.72 0.88
CA GLU A 525 -29.49 19.17 0.86
C GLU A 525 -30.21 19.66 2.12
N GLN A 526 -31.26 18.97 2.56
CA GLN A 526 -32.05 19.35 3.74
C GLN A 526 -31.28 19.16 5.05
N TRP A 527 -30.56 18.06 5.22
CA TRP A 527 -29.81 17.81 6.45
C TRP A 527 -28.47 18.56 6.51
N SER A 528 -28.18 19.42 5.53
CA SER A 528 -27.00 20.30 5.50
C SER A 528 -25.69 19.58 5.81
N LEU A 529 -25.56 18.33 5.36
CA LEU A 529 -24.39 17.52 5.62
C LEU A 529 -23.22 18.06 4.77
N THR A 530 -22.31 18.81 5.40
CA THR A 530 -21.11 19.46 4.81
C THR A 530 -20.08 18.51 4.16
N ARG A 531 -20.41 17.23 3.94
CA ARG A 531 -19.53 16.26 3.25
C ARG A 531 -19.73 16.37 1.74
N ASN A 532 -18.97 17.27 1.12
CA ASN A 532 -18.95 17.51 -0.34
C ASN A 532 -18.88 16.23 -1.18
N ASN A 533 -18.22 15.17 -0.67
CA ASN A 533 -18.00 13.92 -1.42
C ASN A 533 -19.28 13.09 -1.63
N ILE A 534 -20.23 13.04 -0.69
CA ILE A 534 -21.45 12.23 -0.86
C ILE A 534 -22.40 12.91 -1.85
N SER A 535 -22.50 14.24 -1.78
CA SER A 535 -23.32 15.03 -2.71
C SER A 535 -22.81 14.91 -4.15
N SER A 536 -21.49 15.02 -4.37
CA SER A 536 -20.90 14.86 -5.70
C SER A 536 -21.10 13.45 -6.26
N GLU A 537 -20.91 12.41 -5.43
CA GLU A 537 -21.15 11.02 -5.83
C GLU A 537 -22.60 10.76 -6.24
N ILE A 538 -23.59 11.27 -5.48
CA ILE A 538 -25.01 11.14 -5.82
C ILE A 538 -25.33 11.87 -7.14
N ARG A 539 -24.78 13.07 -7.35
CA ARG A 539 -24.95 13.82 -8.60
C ARG A 539 -24.39 13.06 -9.80
N GLU A 540 -23.21 12.46 -9.67
CA GLU A 540 -22.64 11.61 -10.72
C GLU A 540 -23.52 10.41 -11.04
N ASP A 541 -24.01 9.72 -10.00
CA ASP A 541 -24.88 8.56 -10.17
C ASP A 541 -26.21 8.96 -10.84
N LYS A 542 -26.77 10.14 -10.50
CA LYS A 542 -27.92 10.74 -11.18
C LYS A 542 -27.66 10.97 -12.68
N ALA A 543 -26.50 11.51 -13.04
CA ALA A 543 -26.13 11.72 -14.44
C ALA A 543 -26.05 10.40 -15.22
N LYS A 544 -25.49 9.34 -14.63
CA LYS A 544 -25.46 7.98 -15.23
C LYS A 544 -26.87 7.44 -15.49
N ILE A 545 -27.77 7.59 -14.51
CA ILE A 545 -29.16 7.12 -14.63
C ILE A 545 -29.91 7.90 -15.72
N LEU A 546 -29.77 9.22 -15.76
CA LEU A 546 -30.37 10.08 -16.78
C LEU A 546 -29.87 9.73 -18.20
N PHE A 547 -28.57 9.43 -18.34
CA PHE A 547 -27.99 8.96 -19.60
C PHE A 547 -28.61 7.63 -20.07
N ARG A 548 -28.90 6.70 -19.15
CA ARG A 548 -29.61 5.45 -19.44
C ARG A 548 -31.06 5.68 -19.86
N LEU A 549 -31.81 6.49 -19.10
CA LEU A 549 -33.20 6.83 -19.42
C LEU A 549 -33.35 7.45 -20.81
N GLY A 550 -32.36 8.27 -21.22
CA GLY A 550 -32.32 8.90 -22.53
C GLY A 550 -33.46 9.91 -22.75
N GLY A 551 -33.56 10.44 -23.97
CA GLY A 551 -34.46 11.55 -24.31
C GLY A 551 -33.83 12.91 -24.03
N LYS A 552 -34.16 13.90 -24.87
CA LYS A 552 -33.49 15.22 -24.91
C LYS A 552 -33.36 15.87 -23.53
N LYS A 553 -34.49 16.05 -22.82
CA LYS A 553 -34.53 16.65 -21.47
C LYS A 553 -33.62 15.96 -20.45
N ASN A 554 -33.54 14.63 -20.47
CA ASN A 554 -32.72 13.88 -19.53
C ASN A 554 -31.23 13.99 -19.86
N LEU A 555 -30.88 13.96 -21.16
CA LEU A 555 -29.50 14.15 -21.62
C LEU A 555 -29.00 15.56 -21.32
N ASP A 556 -29.83 16.59 -21.53
CA ASP A 556 -29.53 17.99 -21.19
C ASP A 556 -29.26 18.13 -19.68
N MET A 557 -30.09 17.48 -18.85
CA MET A 557 -29.91 17.51 -17.40
C MET A 557 -28.65 16.74 -16.95
N ALA A 558 -28.35 15.59 -17.55
CA ALA A 558 -27.15 14.81 -17.25
C ALA A 558 -25.87 15.60 -17.57
N GLU A 559 -25.84 16.27 -18.72
CA GLU A 559 -24.72 17.11 -19.13
C GLU A 559 -24.53 18.28 -18.15
N ASN A 560 -25.61 19.01 -17.84
CA ASN A 560 -25.57 20.11 -16.88
C ASN A 560 -25.04 19.68 -15.50
N ILE A 561 -25.43 18.49 -15.04
CA ILE A 561 -24.92 17.93 -13.78
C ILE A 561 -23.41 17.68 -13.88
N LEU A 562 -22.94 17.03 -14.95
CA LEU A 562 -21.52 16.73 -15.12
C LEU A 562 -20.67 17.99 -15.26
N GLN A 563 -21.13 19.01 -16.00
CA GLN A 563 -20.44 20.29 -16.08
C GLN A 563 -20.23 20.93 -14.70
N ARG A 564 -21.28 20.91 -13.85
CA ARG A 564 -21.20 21.44 -12.48
C ARG A 564 -20.29 20.63 -11.56
N VAL A 565 -20.23 19.30 -11.74
CA VAL A 565 -19.36 18.41 -10.96
C VAL A 565 -17.90 18.53 -11.40
N MET A 566 -17.64 18.74 -12.69
CA MET A 566 -16.29 18.93 -13.24
C MET A 566 -15.73 20.34 -12.98
N HIS A 567 -16.58 21.38 -12.88
CA HIS A 567 -16.17 22.77 -12.63
C HIS A 567 -16.91 23.42 -11.45
N PRO A 568 -16.61 23.03 -10.19
CA PRO A 568 -17.27 23.61 -9.03
C PRO A 568 -16.97 25.12 -8.85
N ALA A 569 -15.87 25.65 -9.41
CA ALA A 569 -15.44 27.04 -9.26
C ALA A 569 -16.15 28.06 -10.17
N ASN A 570 -16.88 27.62 -11.21
CA ASN A 570 -17.43 28.53 -12.23
C ASN A 570 -18.91 28.91 -12.03
N VAL A 571 -19.56 28.37 -10.99
CA VAL A 571 -20.96 28.68 -10.69
C VAL A 571 -21.11 30.01 -9.94
N GLU A 572 -20.07 30.46 -9.22
CA GLU A 572 -20.08 31.77 -8.53
C GLU A 572 -19.83 32.95 -9.49
N THR A 573 -19.31 32.70 -10.71
CA THR A 573 -18.91 33.76 -11.65
C THR A 573 -19.71 33.82 -12.96
N GLY A 574 -20.65 32.90 -13.20
CA GLY A 574 -21.60 32.99 -14.33
C GLY A 574 -20.99 32.86 -15.73
N MET A 575 -19.74 32.42 -15.88
CA MET A 575 -19.12 32.21 -17.19
C MET A 575 -19.47 30.84 -17.78
N ARG A 576 -20.10 30.83 -18.96
CA ARG A 576 -20.17 29.66 -19.86
C ARG A 576 -18.78 29.43 -20.46
N VAL A 577 -18.30 28.19 -20.41
CA VAL A 577 -17.13 27.77 -21.18
C VAL A 577 -17.61 27.14 -22.47
N ASP A 578 -17.60 27.93 -23.55
CA ASP A 578 -17.65 27.43 -24.91
C ASP A 578 -16.24 27.01 -25.30
N GLY A 579 -16.00 25.71 -25.47
CA GLY A 579 -14.78 25.18 -26.09
C GLY A 579 -13.62 24.82 -25.15
N GLU A 580 -12.99 23.69 -25.47
CA GLU A 580 -11.74 23.15 -24.90
C GLU A 580 -11.78 22.54 -23.49
N LEU A 581 -12.44 21.39 -23.39
CA LEU A 581 -12.36 20.48 -22.24
C LEU A 581 -11.13 19.54 -22.28
N VAL A 582 -10.06 19.92 -22.99
CA VAL A 582 -8.88 19.04 -23.12
C VAL A 582 -7.60 19.73 -22.72
N ALA A 583 -7.07 19.26 -21.58
CA ALA A 583 -5.67 19.36 -21.21
C ALA A 583 -5.11 20.79 -21.11
N THR A 584 -5.76 21.68 -20.34
CA THR A 584 -4.95 22.63 -19.56
C THR A 584 -4.28 21.84 -18.44
N GLU A 585 -2.97 21.69 -18.51
CA GLU A 585 -2.17 20.82 -17.63
C GLU A 585 -2.53 21.00 -16.14
N PRO A 586 -3.16 20.01 -15.47
CA PRO A 586 -3.27 20.00 -14.02
C PRO A 586 -1.97 19.47 -13.40
N ARG A 587 -0.81 19.73 -14.02
CA ARG A 587 0.48 19.19 -13.57
C ARG A 587 1.00 19.83 -12.28
N GLN A 588 0.46 20.97 -11.86
CA GLN A 588 1.11 21.77 -10.82
C GLN A 588 0.32 22.02 -9.53
N ARG A 589 -0.96 21.62 -9.41
CA ARG A 589 -1.74 21.92 -8.18
C ARG A 589 -2.34 20.73 -7.45
N PHE A 590 -2.71 19.65 -8.13
CA PHE A 590 -3.38 18.51 -7.50
C PHE A 590 -2.86 17.22 -8.16
N GLY A 591 -2.19 16.36 -7.39
CA GLY A 591 -1.52 15.16 -7.88
C GLY A 591 -2.46 14.11 -8.52
N ASN A 592 -1.88 12.96 -8.89
CA ASN A 592 -2.48 11.84 -9.65
C ASN A 592 -3.85 11.31 -9.16
N MET A 593 -4.29 11.67 -7.94
CA MET A 593 -5.52 11.23 -7.26
C MET A 593 -6.82 11.52 -8.03
N TYR A 594 -6.78 12.50 -8.93
CA TYR A 594 -7.95 12.95 -9.69
C TYR A 594 -8.11 12.28 -11.07
N ARG A 595 -7.05 11.62 -11.58
CA ARG A 595 -6.98 11.23 -13.00
C ARG A 595 -8.09 10.26 -13.40
N ARG A 596 -8.39 9.22 -12.60
CA ARG A 596 -9.40 8.22 -12.99
C ARG A 596 -10.83 8.73 -13.00
N LYS A 597 -11.29 9.31 -11.89
CA LYS A 597 -12.68 9.80 -11.78
C LYS A 597 -12.94 10.92 -12.79
N GLU A 598 -11.95 11.76 -13.05
CA GLU A 598 -12.05 12.79 -14.11
C GLU A 598 -12.13 12.17 -15.50
N LEU A 599 -11.33 11.15 -15.80
CA LEU A 599 -11.42 10.41 -17.06
C LEU A 599 -12.78 9.70 -17.22
N GLU A 600 -13.33 9.09 -16.16
CA GLU A 600 -14.67 8.47 -16.17
C GLU A 600 -15.79 9.51 -16.35
N ARG A 601 -15.68 10.68 -15.71
CA ARG A 601 -16.60 11.82 -15.90
C ARG A 601 -16.52 12.37 -17.32
N ALA A 602 -15.32 12.55 -17.86
CA ALA A 602 -15.08 13.01 -19.22
C ALA A 602 -15.65 12.02 -20.25
N TYR A 603 -15.38 10.71 -20.08
CA TYR A 603 -15.98 9.66 -20.89
C TYR A 603 -17.52 9.77 -20.91
N LEU A 604 -18.16 9.85 -19.74
CA LEU A 604 -19.62 9.95 -19.66
C LEU A 604 -20.15 11.24 -20.29
N PHE A 605 -19.44 12.36 -20.10
CA PHE A 605 -19.78 13.65 -20.69
C PHE A 605 -19.80 13.60 -22.22
N TYR A 606 -18.74 13.06 -22.84
CA TYR A 606 -18.69 12.91 -24.29
C TYR A 606 -19.67 11.85 -24.81
N ALA A 607 -19.94 10.80 -24.03
CA ALA A 607 -20.97 9.82 -24.37
C ALA A 607 -22.37 10.44 -24.44
N ILE A 608 -22.70 11.34 -23.51
CA ILE A 608 -23.96 12.10 -23.52
C ILE A 608 -24.04 12.99 -24.76
N ARG A 609 -22.98 13.75 -25.05
CA ARG A 609 -22.95 14.65 -26.23
C ARG A 609 -23.09 13.89 -27.54
N LEU A 610 -22.36 12.79 -27.70
CA LEU A 610 -22.46 11.95 -28.89
C LEU A 610 -23.87 11.39 -29.06
N LYS A 611 -24.51 10.94 -27.96
CA LYS A 611 -25.89 10.42 -27.98
C LYS A 611 -26.94 11.49 -28.32
N ARG A 612 -26.66 12.78 -28.10
CA ARG A 612 -27.51 13.90 -28.54
C ARG A 612 -27.46 14.16 -30.04
N ARG A 613 -26.39 13.74 -30.73
CA ARG A 613 -26.16 13.95 -32.18
C ARG A 613 -26.36 15.41 -32.65
N GLU A 614 -25.81 16.36 -31.92
CA GLU A 614 -25.79 17.77 -32.37
C GLU A 614 -24.70 17.94 -33.43
N SER A 615 -25.10 18.11 -34.68
CA SER A 615 -24.23 18.05 -35.87
C SER A 615 -23.09 19.08 -35.87
N ALA A 616 -23.29 20.23 -35.21
CA ALA A 616 -22.30 21.30 -35.14
C ALA A 616 -21.04 20.95 -34.30
N ASP A 617 -21.08 19.91 -33.46
CA ASP A 617 -20.04 19.64 -32.45
C ASP A 617 -19.40 18.24 -32.57
N LEU A 618 -19.81 17.43 -33.55
CA LEU A 618 -19.35 16.03 -33.72
C LEU A 618 -17.85 15.91 -33.99
N LYS A 619 -17.26 16.83 -34.76
CA LYS A 619 -15.82 16.84 -35.05
C LYS A 619 -14.99 17.18 -33.79
N ASN A 620 -15.44 18.16 -33.02
CA ASN A 620 -14.83 18.56 -31.75
C ASN A 620 -14.91 17.42 -30.72
N ILE A 621 -16.04 16.71 -30.65
CA ILE A 621 -16.18 15.49 -29.83
C ILE A 621 -15.17 14.43 -30.25
N GLY A 622 -14.98 14.19 -31.56
CA GLY A 622 -13.98 13.28 -32.09
C GLY A 622 -12.56 13.62 -31.63
N ASP A 623 -12.13 14.87 -31.82
CA ASP A 623 -10.80 15.34 -31.40
C ASP A 623 -10.60 15.20 -29.89
N CYS A 624 -11.63 15.49 -29.09
CA CYS A 624 -11.58 15.33 -27.65
C CYS A 624 -11.48 13.86 -27.21
N LEU A 625 -12.21 12.97 -27.89
CA LEU A 625 -12.16 11.53 -27.64
C LEU A 625 -10.82 10.92 -28.05
N GLU A 626 -10.17 11.38 -29.12
CA GLU A 626 -8.80 10.98 -29.47
C GLU A 626 -7.82 11.30 -28.33
N LYS A 627 -7.90 12.51 -27.78
CA LYS A 627 -7.09 12.93 -26.63
C LYS A 627 -7.40 12.10 -25.38
N LEU A 628 -8.67 11.76 -25.14
CA LEU A 628 -9.09 10.90 -24.03
C LEU A 628 -8.55 9.48 -24.18
N VAL A 629 -8.65 8.89 -25.37
CA VAL A 629 -8.10 7.56 -25.70
C VAL A 629 -6.58 7.54 -25.52
N LYS A 630 -5.88 8.60 -25.93
CA LYS A 630 -4.43 8.74 -25.69
C LYS A 630 -4.12 8.75 -24.19
N ALA A 631 -4.85 9.56 -23.42
CA ALA A 631 -4.66 9.66 -21.96
C ALA A 631 -4.94 8.34 -21.22
N THR A 632 -5.92 7.55 -21.66
CA THR A 632 -6.20 6.21 -21.10
C THR A 632 -5.22 5.14 -21.62
N GLY A 633 -4.76 5.28 -22.87
CA GLY A 633 -3.88 4.34 -23.56
C GLY A 633 -2.43 4.36 -23.06
N GLU A 634 -1.95 5.49 -22.56
CA GLU A 634 -0.64 5.59 -21.89
C GLU A 634 -0.56 4.71 -20.60
N ASN A 635 -1.71 4.23 -20.09
CA ASN A 635 -1.81 3.42 -18.88
C ASN A 635 -2.69 2.16 -19.08
N LEU A 636 -2.52 1.48 -20.23
CA LEU A 636 -3.35 0.32 -20.67
C LEU A 636 -3.54 -0.77 -19.62
N GLY A 637 -2.55 -1.05 -18.75
CA GLY A 637 -2.68 -2.08 -17.71
C GLY A 637 -3.67 -1.73 -16.60
N GLU A 638 -3.90 -0.44 -16.36
CA GLU A 638 -4.63 0.08 -15.20
C GLU A 638 -6.02 0.63 -15.56
N TYR A 639 -6.20 1.08 -16.81
CA TYR A 639 -7.43 1.67 -17.35
C TYR A 639 -8.04 0.84 -18.48
N HIS A 640 -7.69 -0.44 -18.62
CA HIS A 640 -8.09 -1.25 -19.78
C HIS A 640 -9.59 -1.15 -20.14
N GLU A 641 -10.49 -1.34 -19.18
CA GLU A 641 -11.95 -1.27 -19.41
C GLU A 641 -12.40 0.12 -19.88
N LEU A 642 -11.89 1.19 -19.25
CA LEU A 642 -12.21 2.57 -19.62
C LEU A 642 -11.62 2.93 -20.98
N SER A 643 -10.39 2.51 -21.26
CA SER A 643 -9.74 2.70 -22.56
C SER A 643 -10.53 2.01 -23.66
N THR A 644 -10.95 0.77 -23.46
CA THR A 644 -11.80 0.03 -24.42
C THR A 644 -13.13 0.73 -24.63
N ALA A 645 -13.77 1.24 -23.57
CA ALA A 645 -15.00 2.02 -23.66
C ALA A 645 -14.81 3.34 -24.42
N CYS A 646 -13.72 4.07 -24.18
CA CYS A 646 -13.36 5.29 -24.88
C CYS A 646 -13.08 5.02 -26.37
N ILE A 647 -12.38 3.94 -26.71
CA ILE A 647 -12.10 3.57 -28.10
C ILE A 647 -13.41 3.23 -28.84
N ARG A 648 -14.31 2.46 -28.21
CA ARG A 648 -15.64 2.18 -28.79
C ARG A 648 -16.41 3.47 -29.05
N LEU A 649 -16.39 4.39 -28.09
CA LEU A 649 -17.06 5.69 -28.23
C LEU A 649 -16.45 6.56 -29.34
N LEU A 650 -15.13 6.50 -29.51
CA LEU A 650 -14.43 7.18 -30.62
C LEU A 650 -14.78 6.56 -31.99
N VAL A 651 -14.91 5.23 -32.07
CA VAL A 651 -15.40 4.56 -33.29
C VAL A 651 -16.81 5.04 -33.64
N ASP A 652 -17.70 5.12 -32.66
CA ASP A 652 -19.06 5.63 -32.86
C ASP A 652 -19.05 7.09 -33.33
N ALA A 653 -18.15 7.92 -32.80
CA ALA A 653 -17.97 9.30 -33.24
C ALA A 653 -17.47 9.40 -34.69
N TYR A 654 -16.48 8.59 -35.09
CA TYR A 654 -16.00 8.56 -36.47
C TYR A 654 -17.06 8.09 -37.45
N LYS A 655 -17.84 7.05 -37.10
CA LYS A 655 -18.98 6.61 -37.90
C LYS A 655 -20.03 7.70 -38.05
N ALA A 656 -20.26 8.50 -37.01
CA ALA A 656 -21.19 9.63 -37.07
C ALA A 656 -20.67 10.83 -37.89
N THR A 657 -19.39 10.85 -38.26
CA THR A 657 -18.75 11.91 -39.07
C THR A 657 -18.26 11.40 -40.44
N ASP A 658 -18.73 10.24 -40.87
CA ASP A 658 -18.36 9.57 -42.13
C ASP A 658 -16.84 9.30 -42.30
N GLN A 659 -16.09 9.20 -41.19
CA GLN A 659 -14.66 8.87 -41.18
C GLN A 659 -14.42 7.35 -41.12
N GLU A 660 -15.00 6.60 -42.07
CA GLU A 660 -15.01 5.12 -42.06
C GLU A 660 -13.62 4.48 -41.98
N GLN A 661 -12.63 5.02 -42.68
CA GLN A 661 -11.26 4.47 -42.67
C GLN A 661 -10.61 4.55 -41.28
N LYS A 662 -10.84 5.62 -40.53
CA LYS A 662 -10.35 5.76 -39.15
C LYS A 662 -11.10 4.85 -38.19
N ALA A 663 -12.41 4.72 -38.36
CA ALA A 663 -13.24 3.78 -37.60
C ALA A 663 -12.76 2.32 -37.80
N LEU A 664 -12.57 1.89 -39.05
CA LEU A 664 -12.04 0.56 -39.41
C LEU A 664 -10.64 0.30 -38.84
N GLY A 665 -9.77 1.32 -38.83
CA GLY A 665 -8.44 1.25 -38.22
C GLY A 665 -8.50 0.94 -36.72
N LEU A 666 -9.35 1.66 -35.97
CA LEU A 666 -9.56 1.45 -34.53
C LEU A 666 -10.30 0.16 -34.22
N GLU A 667 -11.26 -0.26 -35.06
CA GLU A 667 -11.96 -1.54 -34.91
C GLU A 667 -11.02 -2.73 -35.04
N LYS A 668 -10.00 -2.66 -35.92
CA LYS A 668 -8.94 -3.68 -35.98
C LYS A 668 -8.11 -3.71 -34.69
N THR A 669 -7.80 -2.55 -34.10
CA THR A 669 -7.10 -2.48 -32.80
C THR A 669 -7.96 -3.05 -31.66
N LEU A 670 -9.27 -2.79 -31.68
CA LEU A 670 -10.26 -3.35 -30.74
C LEU A 670 -10.42 -4.86 -30.92
N SER A 671 -10.42 -5.38 -32.15
CA SER A 671 -10.58 -6.83 -32.39
C SER A 671 -9.36 -7.61 -31.94
N MET A 672 -8.15 -7.08 -32.16
CA MET A 672 -6.91 -7.69 -31.64
C MET A 672 -6.87 -7.71 -30.11
N THR A 673 -7.36 -6.66 -29.45
CA THR A 673 -7.43 -6.60 -27.97
C THR A 673 -8.57 -7.45 -27.40
N CYS A 674 -9.75 -7.50 -28.04
CA CYS A 674 -10.87 -8.35 -27.64
C CYS A 674 -10.61 -9.84 -27.88
N GLN A 675 -9.88 -10.23 -28.93
CA GLN A 675 -9.52 -11.65 -29.18
C GLN A 675 -8.56 -12.22 -28.12
N LEU A 676 -7.72 -11.36 -27.50
CA LEU A 676 -6.91 -11.72 -26.34
C LEU A 676 -7.79 -11.94 -25.09
N GLU A 677 -8.83 -11.12 -24.90
CA GLU A 677 -9.81 -11.28 -23.81
C GLU A 677 -10.73 -12.49 -24.01
N GLU A 678 -11.24 -12.74 -25.21
CA GLU A 678 -12.08 -13.90 -25.52
C GLU A 678 -11.32 -15.22 -25.32
N ARG A 679 -10.06 -15.32 -25.77
CA ARG A 679 -9.22 -16.50 -25.45
C ARG A 679 -9.05 -16.69 -23.93
N SER A 680 -9.02 -15.61 -23.14
CA SER A 680 -9.04 -15.70 -21.67
C SER A 680 -10.42 -16.12 -21.12
N GLN A 681 -11.51 -15.65 -21.71
CA GLN A 681 -12.88 -15.94 -21.27
C GLN A 681 -13.33 -17.35 -21.62
N TRP A 682 -12.94 -17.91 -22.77
CA TRP A 682 -13.18 -19.31 -23.13
C TRP A 682 -12.35 -20.29 -22.27
N THR A 683 -11.17 -19.88 -21.81
CA THR A 683 -10.37 -20.68 -20.87
C THR A 683 -10.88 -20.61 -19.42
N ARG A 684 -11.78 -19.66 -19.06
CA ARG A 684 -12.34 -19.52 -17.70
C ARG A 684 -13.33 -20.65 -17.33
N PRO A 685 -14.33 -21.01 -18.15
CA PRO A 685 -15.15 -22.21 -17.94
C PRO A 685 -14.31 -23.48 -18.02
N LEU A 686 -13.36 -23.58 -18.95
CA LEU A 686 -12.49 -24.76 -19.07
C LEU A 686 -11.55 -24.95 -17.88
N LYS A 687 -11.07 -23.88 -17.24
CA LYS A 687 -10.29 -23.94 -15.98
C LYS A 687 -11.16 -24.26 -14.77
N ARG A 688 -12.40 -23.75 -14.73
CA ARG A 688 -13.40 -24.08 -13.69
C ARG A 688 -13.84 -25.54 -13.80
N TRP A 689 -14.17 -25.99 -15.01
CA TRP A 689 -14.48 -27.37 -15.35
C TRP A 689 -13.27 -28.28 -15.09
N ARG A 690 -12.03 -27.88 -15.45
CA ARG A 690 -10.83 -28.64 -15.03
C ARG A 690 -10.70 -28.73 -13.51
N ARG A 691 -10.90 -27.67 -12.73
CA ARG A 691 -10.79 -27.76 -11.26
C ARG A 691 -11.89 -28.62 -10.63
N GLU A 692 -13.13 -28.47 -11.07
CA GLU A 692 -14.27 -29.27 -10.60
C GLU A 692 -14.13 -30.74 -11.05
N SER A 693 -13.76 -30.99 -12.30
CA SER A 693 -13.48 -32.34 -12.82
C SER A 693 -12.26 -32.99 -12.17
N TRP A 694 -11.19 -32.25 -11.89
CA TRP A 694 -10.06 -32.79 -11.11
C TRP A 694 -10.47 -33.08 -9.67
N GLY A 695 -11.34 -32.27 -9.05
CA GLY A 695 -11.92 -32.58 -7.74
C GLY A 695 -12.75 -33.87 -7.74
N HIS A 696 -13.55 -34.09 -8.78
CA HIS A 696 -14.31 -35.34 -8.94
C HIS A 696 -13.44 -36.54 -9.30
N VAL A 697 -12.39 -36.37 -10.11
CA VAL A 697 -11.43 -37.43 -10.44
C VAL A 697 -10.58 -37.79 -9.21
N LEU A 698 -10.09 -36.81 -8.45
CA LEU A 698 -9.36 -37.06 -7.21
C LEU A 698 -10.27 -37.70 -6.15
N GLY A 699 -11.51 -37.22 -6.03
CA GLY A 699 -12.53 -37.82 -5.17
C GLY A 699 -12.87 -39.25 -5.56
N PHE A 700 -12.96 -39.56 -6.87
CA PHE A 700 -13.19 -40.91 -7.37
C PHE A 700 -11.97 -41.81 -7.18
N ILE A 701 -10.74 -41.30 -7.34
CA ILE A 701 -9.51 -42.05 -7.08
C ILE A 701 -9.38 -42.37 -5.58
N ILE A 702 -9.69 -41.42 -4.69
CA ILE A 702 -9.70 -41.63 -3.25
C ILE A 702 -10.80 -42.63 -2.87
N PHE A 703 -12.00 -42.49 -3.43
CA PHE A 703 -13.09 -43.43 -3.19
C PHE A 703 -12.77 -44.83 -3.71
N ALA A 704 -12.18 -44.96 -4.90
CA ALA A 704 -11.73 -46.22 -5.46
C ALA A 704 -10.60 -46.83 -4.63
N ALA A 705 -9.62 -46.04 -4.18
CA ALA A 705 -8.55 -46.51 -3.30
C ALA A 705 -9.11 -46.99 -1.94
N MET A 706 -10.08 -46.28 -1.36
CA MET A 706 -10.78 -46.73 -0.15
C MET A 706 -11.60 -48.00 -0.42
N PHE A 707 -12.26 -48.10 -1.57
CA PHE A 707 -13.05 -49.27 -1.96
C PHE A 707 -12.16 -50.49 -2.20
N PHE A 708 -11.01 -50.34 -2.87
CA PHE A 708 -10.01 -51.39 -3.05
C PHE A 708 -9.36 -51.78 -1.72
N TRP A 709 -9.09 -50.83 -0.82
CA TRP A 709 -8.58 -51.14 0.52
C TRP A 709 -9.63 -51.87 1.37
N CYS A 710 -10.92 -51.51 1.24
CA CYS A 710 -12.01 -52.25 1.89
C CYS A 710 -12.21 -53.65 1.31
N ILE A 711 -11.92 -53.88 0.03
CA ILE A 711 -11.98 -55.20 -0.62
C ILE A 711 -10.75 -56.06 -0.27
N ASP A 712 -9.56 -55.45 -0.16
CA ASP A 712 -8.31 -56.12 0.26
C ASP A 712 -8.36 -56.60 1.71
N LEU A 713 -9.29 -56.10 2.52
CA LEU A 713 -9.57 -56.60 3.88
C LEU A 713 -10.48 -57.83 3.92
N GLN A 714 -11.00 -58.33 2.78
CA GLN A 714 -11.96 -59.45 2.78
C GLN A 714 -11.65 -60.65 1.88
N VAL A 715 -10.55 -60.72 1.12
CA VAL A 715 -10.25 -61.95 0.32
C VAL A 715 -8.76 -62.31 0.24
N PRO A 716 -8.21 -63.08 1.20
CA PRO A 716 -6.90 -63.72 1.04
C PRO A 716 -7.01 -65.25 0.91
N SER A 717 -7.70 -65.79 -0.11
CA SER A 717 -7.63 -67.24 -0.37
C SER A 717 -7.80 -67.74 -1.82
N ILE A 718 -8.09 -66.89 -2.82
CA ILE A 718 -8.43 -67.39 -4.17
C ILE A 718 -7.37 -67.06 -5.25
N MET A 719 -6.52 -66.04 -5.10
CA MET A 719 -5.56 -65.65 -6.17
C MET A 719 -4.25 -66.45 -6.24
N TRP A 720 -3.91 -67.27 -5.24
CA TRP A 720 -2.66 -68.03 -5.26
C TRP A 720 -2.69 -69.23 -6.23
N ASN A 721 -3.87 -69.73 -6.60
CA ASN A 721 -4.02 -70.91 -7.47
C ASN A 721 -4.11 -70.59 -8.98
N VAL A 722 -4.22 -69.31 -9.38
CA VAL A 722 -4.35 -68.93 -10.80
C VAL A 722 -3.01 -68.52 -11.42
N LEU A 723 -2.07 -67.99 -10.64
CA LEU A 723 -0.75 -67.56 -11.14
C LEU A 723 0.24 -68.70 -11.41
N ILE A 724 -0.05 -69.93 -10.94
CA ILE A 724 0.74 -71.14 -11.24
C ILE A 724 0.28 -71.80 -12.57
N ALA A 725 -0.89 -71.45 -13.11
CA ALA A 725 -1.48 -72.13 -14.27
C ALA A 725 -1.17 -71.51 -15.66
N CYS A 726 -0.57 -70.31 -15.75
CA CYS A 726 -0.36 -69.64 -17.06
C CYS A 726 1.10 -69.45 -17.49
N GLY A 727 2.07 -70.02 -16.77
CA GLY A 727 3.48 -69.97 -17.16
C GLY A 727 3.91 -71.11 -18.09
N TYR A 728 3.40 -71.21 -19.33
CA TYR A 728 4.00 -72.09 -20.37
C TYR A 728 3.57 -71.70 -21.79
N ARG A 729 4.35 -70.86 -22.50
CA ARG A 729 4.75 -71.07 -23.92
C ARG A 729 5.77 -70.03 -24.41
N ARG A 730 6.87 -70.58 -24.90
CA ARG A 730 8.07 -69.96 -25.49
C ARG A 730 7.84 -69.49 -26.94
N ALA A 731 8.48 -68.38 -27.27
CA ALA A 731 9.35 -68.11 -28.44
C ALA A 731 8.81 -68.21 -29.88
N ARG A 732 9.06 -67.16 -30.70
CA ARG A 732 9.98 -67.17 -31.86
C ARG A 732 10.13 -65.77 -32.49
N PHE A 733 11.40 -65.39 -32.74
CA PHE A 733 12.01 -64.57 -33.82
C PHE A 733 11.23 -63.38 -34.44
N GLY A 734 11.84 -62.22 -34.71
CA GLY A 734 13.24 -61.98 -35.04
C GLY A 734 13.64 -60.51 -35.12
N GLN A 735 14.93 -60.36 -35.41
CA GLN A 735 15.82 -59.21 -35.27
C GLN A 735 15.58 -58.09 -36.31
N GLY A 736 15.95 -56.86 -35.95
CA GLY A 736 16.19 -55.76 -36.88
C GLY A 736 16.93 -54.60 -36.19
N LYS A 737 18.13 -54.29 -36.68
CA LYS A 737 19.23 -53.53 -36.05
C LYS A 737 19.08 -51.99 -36.00
N GLY A 738 19.85 -51.38 -35.07
CA GLY A 738 20.58 -50.11 -35.24
C GLY A 738 19.99 -48.88 -34.54
N SER A 739 20.74 -47.91 -34.00
CA SER A 739 22.16 -47.74 -33.66
C SER A 739 22.29 -46.41 -32.89
N MET A 740 23.03 -46.44 -31.78
CA MET A 740 23.93 -45.42 -31.19
C MET A 740 23.45 -44.06 -30.62
N ALA A 741 24.23 -43.67 -29.58
CA ALA A 741 24.45 -42.36 -28.93
C ALA A 741 23.38 -41.92 -27.91
N LEU A 742 23.54 -41.97 -26.59
CA LEU A 742 24.60 -41.42 -25.70
C LEU A 742 24.94 -39.96 -26.04
N ASP A 743 24.31 -38.99 -25.34
CA ASP A 743 24.98 -38.26 -24.24
C ASP A 743 24.05 -37.26 -23.53
N ARG A 744 24.21 -37.23 -22.19
CA ARG A 744 23.70 -36.31 -21.14
C ARG A 744 22.25 -36.40 -20.67
#